data_AF-A0AA47P245-F1
#
_entry.id   AF-A0AA47P245-F1
#
_cell.length_a   1.000
_cell.length_b   1.000
_cell.length_c   1.000
_cell.angle_alpha   90.00
_cell.angle_beta   90.00
_cell.angle_gamma   90.00
#
_symmetry.space_group_name_H-M   'P 1'
#
loop_
_entity.id
_entity.type
_entity.pdbx_description
1 polymer ?
#
loop_
_entity_poly.entity_id
_entity_poly.type
_entity_poly.pdbx_seq_one_letter_code
_entity_poly.pdbx_strand_id
1 'polypeptide(L)'
;MDNVPDFAVDRTSSMAVPAIEAPKLSPDFVRKLYRSLNETQASIFYTVRDWCRKRVWGHNPDQFFYFVSGGAGCEKSHVIKCIHEEATKILRQLPRFRDQGDMSTPAVLLTAFTGTAAFNISGKTLHSMLKLPRSLKPPYLGLGNALDEMRAILSDAEILIIDEITMVSKELFAYVHWRFQQIKGNKKPFGGMSVLAVGDFYQLPPLGKAKPLCVYEEGVLDVWKDNFQMVNLTQIMRQRDDLVFAELLNRLRVKTKTDTLRDEDRALLTQSVIDVKDCPLDALHIFATNKEVDEHNRKTVAALHTDFVNVKAQDYTKDPTTGEMIQTGGFTGMKRDLPDCIQAAHGVRIMILRNLDVEDGLVNGTFGTIANIVTGQQDGKTTVTTIGLQLDNPTAGQRFRKKIQGQSDNLVYIERTEENMTKKGAVRRQFPMKLAFACTAHKVQGMTMESAVVSLKRVFEPGMSYVALSRTTSLRGLNITDFEKKKIYADPEITAAMENMNHASFECARPLLQHVKLAEGTAQNFKLIHHNAQGLPSHIEDLKCHHELALADVLCITETHLSGSFVSPTFHLEGYNMFARSRQVSYTNFPDMATKDGGGVAVYCKSHIQAEAQRYFQNVTDLEFVVVKLEAPVRAVIAAVYRPPHFCLKKFLPNLESLLDSLDMMNHQPVIVSGDFNEDLLCKGKKAIQELFQSKGYTQLITAATTENRTLLDHIYVSQPHTCVQSGVLQTYYSYHSPVCVLTL
;
A
#
# COMPACT_ATOMS: atom_id res chain seq x y z
N MET A 1 -17.85 59.01 -19.19
CA MET A 1 -16.65 59.02 -20.03
C MET A 1 -15.45 58.83 -19.10
N ASP A 2 -14.75 57.71 -19.03
CA ASP A 2 -14.86 56.44 -19.75
C ASP A 2 -14.30 55.28 -18.91
N ASN A 3 -15.09 54.20 -18.88
CA ASN A 3 -14.83 52.78 -18.65
C ASN A 3 -13.50 52.31 -18.01
N VAL A 4 -13.56 51.98 -16.72
CA VAL A 4 -12.76 50.90 -16.13
C VAL A 4 -13.69 49.67 -16.02
N PRO A 5 -13.33 48.49 -16.57
CA PRO A 5 -14.18 47.31 -16.43
C PRO A 5 -14.16 46.84 -14.98
N ASP A 6 -15.33 46.81 -14.35
CA ASP A 6 -15.56 46.05 -13.13
C ASP A 6 -15.16 44.59 -13.39
N PHE A 7 -14.17 44.09 -12.65
CA PHE A 7 -13.89 42.67 -12.58
C PHE A 7 -15.08 42.00 -11.89
N ALA A 8 -16.06 41.60 -12.70
CA ALA A 8 -17.05 40.62 -12.30
C ALA A 8 -16.31 39.34 -11.89
N VAL A 9 -16.37 39.02 -10.60
CA VAL A 9 -16.04 37.68 -10.12
C VAL A 9 -17.05 36.74 -10.78
N ASP A 10 -16.60 35.98 -11.77
CA ASP A 10 -17.38 34.96 -12.44
C ASP A 10 -17.84 33.93 -11.38
N ARG A 11 -19.07 34.09 -10.90
CA ARG A 11 -19.75 33.17 -9.96
C ARG A 11 -20.37 31.97 -10.69
N THR A 12 -19.73 31.52 -11.75
CA THR A 12 -20.23 30.47 -12.66
C THR A 12 -19.21 29.34 -12.88
N SER A 13 -18.24 29.16 -11.98
CA SER A 13 -17.70 27.83 -11.73
C SER A 13 -18.50 27.22 -10.58
N SER A 14 -19.40 26.29 -10.88
CA SER A 14 -19.86 25.34 -9.87
C SER A 14 -18.61 24.79 -9.18
N MET A 15 -18.42 25.11 -7.90
CA MET A 15 -17.38 24.51 -7.07
C MET A 15 -17.76 23.04 -6.90
N ALA A 16 -17.45 22.23 -7.90
CA ALA A 16 -17.35 20.80 -7.74
C ALA A 16 -16.32 20.58 -6.63
N VAL A 17 -16.78 20.02 -5.51
CA VAL A 17 -15.91 19.57 -4.42
C VAL A 17 -14.85 18.66 -5.06
N PRO A 18 -13.55 18.97 -4.94
CA PRO A 18 -12.51 18.17 -5.56
C PRO A 18 -12.56 16.76 -4.97
N ALA A 19 -12.62 15.74 -5.83
CA ALA A 19 -12.68 14.35 -5.43
C ALA A 19 -11.51 14.03 -4.48
N ILE A 20 -11.84 13.65 -3.25
CA ILE A 20 -10.85 13.28 -2.23
C ILE A 20 -10.39 11.83 -2.40
N GLU A 21 -11.08 11.06 -3.24
CA GLU A 21 -10.83 9.64 -3.44
C GLU A 21 -9.83 9.36 -4.56
N ALA A 22 -8.93 8.42 -4.30
CA ALA A 22 -8.05 7.84 -5.30
C ALA A 22 -8.87 7.22 -6.46
N PRO A 23 -8.34 7.20 -7.69
CA PRO A 23 -9.04 6.63 -8.85
C PRO A 23 -9.41 5.16 -8.62
N LYS A 24 -10.67 4.80 -8.89
CA LYS A 24 -11.18 3.42 -8.71
C LYS A 24 -10.42 2.44 -9.60
N LEU A 25 -9.67 1.54 -8.99
CA LEU A 25 -8.98 0.44 -9.68
C LEU A 25 -9.98 -0.65 -10.10
N SER A 26 -9.68 -1.36 -11.19
CA SER A 26 -10.53 -2.49 -11.60
C SER A 26 -10.42 -3.65 -10.58
N PRO A 27 -11.50 -4.39 -10.30
CA PRO A 27 -11.48 -5.48 -9.33
C PRO A 27 -10.39 -6.53 -9.59
N ASP A 28 -10.14 -6.85 -10.86
CA ASP A 28 -9.10 -7.81 -11.25
C ASP A 28 -7.69 -7.30 -10.99
N PHE A 29 -7.46 -6.00 -11.19
CA PHE A 29 -6.18 -5.39 -10.86
C PHE A 29 -5.96 -5.40 -9.33
N VAL A 30 -6.98 -5.07 -8.54
CA VAL A 30 -6.91 -5.12 -7.08
C VAL A 30 -6.59 -6.53 -6.58
N ARG A 31 -7.21 -7.57 -7.16
CA ARG A 31 -6.87 -8.97 -6.82
C ARG A 31 -5.41 -9.30 -7.13
N LYS A 32 -4.88 -8.87 -8.28
CA LYS A 32 -3.47 -9.05 -8.62
C LYS A 32 -2.55 -8.36 -7.60
N LEU A 33 -2.92 -7.17 -7.11
CA LEU A 33 -2.18 -6.50 -6.05
C LEU A 33 -2.14 -7.36 -4.78
N TYR A 34 -3.28 -7.89 -4.33
CA TYR A 34 -3.35 -8.72 -3.12
C TYR A 34 -2.53 -10.02 -3.23
N ARG A 35 -2.54 -10.68 -4.40
CA ARG A 35 -1.77 -11.90 -4.68
C ARG A 35 -0.26 -11.70 -4.58
N SER A 36 0.22 -10.48 -4.83
CA SER A 36 1.66 -10.16 -4.85
C SER A 36 2.26 -9.84 -3.48
N LEU A 37 1.45 -9.76 -2.42
CA LEU A 37 1.92 -9.50 -1.06
C LEU A 37 2.78 -10.67 -0.56
N ASN A 38 3.92 -10.41 0.06
CA ASN A 38 4.60 -11.45 0.86
C ASN A 38 3.91 -11.71 2.19
N GLU A 39 4.42 -12.69 2.91
CA GLU A 39 3.95 -13.09 4.23
C GLU A 39 3.84 -11.91 5.23
N THR A 40 4.89 -11.10 5.42
CA THR A 40 4.87 -9.99 6.39
C THR A 40 3.91 -8.87 5.96
N GLN A 41 3.90 -8.54 4.66
CA GLN A 41 2.97 -7.57 4.08
C GLN A 41 1.51 -8.06 4.19
N ALA A 42 1.29 -9.37 4.00
CA ALA A 42 -0.01 -9.98 4.16
C ALA A 42 -0.44 -9.97 5.63
N SER A 43 0.44 -10.23 6.59
CA SER A 43 0.11 -10.18 8.02
C SER A 43 -0.48 -8.83 8.42
N ILE A 44 0.19 -7.71 8.09
CA ILE A 44 -0.37 -6.38 8.38
C ILE A 44 -1.67 -6.10 7.61
N PHE A 45 -1.75 -6.53 6.34
CA PHE A 45 -2.95 -6.37 5.52
C PHE A 45 -4.17 -7.03 6.16
N TYR A 46 -4.03 -8.29 6.60
CA TYR A 46 -5.13 -9.03 7.23
C TYR A 46 -5.45 -8.53 8.65
N THR A 47 -4.46 -8.04 9.41
CA THR A 47 -4.71 -7.38 10.71
C THR A 47 -5.57 -6.13 10.56
N VAL A 48 -5.22 -5.24 9.62
CA VAL A 48 -6.01 -4.02 9.38
C VAL A 48 -7.39 -4.38 8.82
N ARG A 49 -7.47 -5.40 7.96
CA ARG A 49 -8.75 -5.90 7.44
C ARG A 49 -9.68 -6.42 8.54
N ASP A 50 -9.17 -7.21 9.48
CA ASP A 50 -9.91 -7.70 10.63
C ASP A 50 -10.41 -6.54 11.52
N TRP A 51 -9.55 -5.55 11.76
CA TRP A 51 -9.94 -4.33 12.47
C TRP A 51 -11.11 -3.62 11.77
N CYS A 52 -11.03 -3.42 10.44
CA CYS A 52 -12.11 -2.80 9.65
C CYS A 52 -13.41 -3.59 9.74
N ARG A 53 -13.35 -4.93 9.67
CA ARG A 53 -14.52 -5.80 9.82
C ARG A 53 -15.14 -5.65 11.20
N LYS A 54 -14.35 -5.76 12.28
CA LYS A 54 -14.80 -5.54 13.67
C LYS A 54 -15.45 -4.18 13.86
N ARG A 55 -14.95 -3.14 13.17
CA ARG A 55 -15.54 -1.80 13.19
C ARG A 55 -16.92 -1.75 12.53
N VAL A 56 -17.07 -2.28 11.31
CA VAL A 56 -18.36 -2.37 10.60
C VAL A 56 -19.38 -3.20 11.37
N TRP A 57 -18.88 -4.22 12.06
CA TRP A 57 -19.62 -5.10 12.94
C TRP A 57 -20.08 -4.47 14.26
N GLY A 58 -19.69 -3.23 14.56
CA GLY A 58 -20.09 -2.54 15.79
C GLY A 58 -19.36 -3.00 17.05
N HIS A 59 -18.28 -3.78 16.93
CA HIS A 59 -17.47 -4.21 18.08
C HIS A 59 -16.55 -3.10 18.63
N ASN A 60 -16.44 -1.96 17.94
CA ASN A 60 -15.61 -0.81 18.32
C ASN A 60 -14.19 -1.21 18.75
N PRO A 61 -13.40 -1.83 17.85
CA PRO A 61 -12.04 -2.25 18.17
C PRO A 61 -11.16 -1.07 18.58
N ASP A 62 -10.19 -1.33 19.45
CA ASP A 62 -9.21 -0.33 19.89
C ASP A 62 -8.40 0.22 18.71
N GLN A 63 -7.97 1.47 18.81
CA GLN A 63 -7.16 2.12 17.78
C GLN A 63 -5.84 1.36 17.58
N PHE A 64 -5.43 1.19 16.32
CA PHE A 64 -4.09 0.71 16.01
C PHE A 64 -3.18 1.86 15.59
N PHE A 65 -1.91 1.76 15.96
CA PHE A 65 -0.86 2.68 15.56
C PHE A 65 0.33 1.86 15.06
N TYR A 66 0.40 1.67 13.75
CA TYR A 66 1.46 0.86 13.14
C TYR A 66 2.45 1.73 12.38
N PHE A 67 3.72 1.43 12.54
CA PHE A 67 4.81 1.96 11.74
C PHE A 67 5.40 0.87 10.86
N VAL A 68 5.20 0.96 9.55
CA VAL A 68 5.80 0.05 8.57
C VAL A 68 7.16 0.59 8.15
N SER A 69 8.20 -0.10 8.62
CA SER A 69 9.59 0.12 8.24
C SER A 69 10.01 -0.90 7.18
N GLY A 70 10.97 -0.54 6.35
CA GLY A 70 11.56 -1.47 5.40
C GLY A 70 12.62 -0.78 4.57
N GLY A 71 13.62 -1.55 4.13
CA GLY A 71 14.72 -1.04 3.33
C GLY A 71 14.31 -0.66 1.90
N ALA A 72 15.33 -0.45 1.08
CA ALA A 72 15.15 -0.23 -0.35
C ALA A 72 14.57 -1.51 -0.98
N GLY A 73 13.55 -1.35 -1.80
CA GLY A 73 12.96 -2.47 -2.53
C GLY A 73 11.92 -3.31 -1.79
N CYS A 74 11.61 -3.05 -0.51
CA CYS A 74 10.57 -3.79 0.23
C CYS A 74 9.11 -3.40 -0.12
N GLU A 75 8.92 -2.57 -1.15
CA GLU A 75 7.61 -2.17 -1.70
C GLU A 75 6.59 -1.63 -0.68
N LYS A 76 7.05 -0.78 0.24
CA LYS A 76 6.20 -0.10 1.25
C LYS A 76 4.94 0.56 0.65
N SER A 77 5.07 1.30 -0.45
CA SER A 77 3.93 1.96 -1.11
C SER A 77 2.92 0.98 -1.73
N HIS A 78 3.34 -0.26 -2.02
CA HIS A 78 2.42 -1.32 -2.46
C HIS A 78 1.50 -1.76 -1.33
N VAL A 79 2.05 -1.93 -0.12
CA VAL A 79 1.27 -2.24 1.10
C VAL A 79 0.23 -1.15 1.38
N ILE A 80 0.62 0.12 1.24
CA ILE A 80 -0.29 1.26 1.38
C ILE A 80 -1.50 1.12 0.44
N LYS A 81 -1.25 0.85 -0.85
CA LYS A 81 -2.30 0.70 -1.86
C LYS A 81 -3.24 -0.46 -1.51
N CYS A 82 -2.70 -1.62 -1.14
CA CYS A 82 -3.52 -2.78 -0.77
C CYS A 82 -4.40 -2.50 0.45
N ILE A 83 -3.83 -1.94 1.52
CA ILE A 83 -4.58 -1.62 2.74
C ILE A 83 -5.64 -0.55 2.47
N HIS A 84 -5.31 0.48 1.71
CA HIS A 84 -6.26 1.55 1.36
C HIS A 84 -7.49 1.01 0.64
N GLU A 85 -7.31 0.21 -0.41
CA GLU A 85 -8.42 -0.33 -1.19
C GLU A 85 -9.33 -1.23 -0.35
N GLU A 86 -8.75 -2.16 0.42
CA GLU A 86 -9.53 -3.10 1.22
C GLU A 86 -10.23 -2.42 2.41
N ALA A 87 -9.52 -1.53 3.12
CA ALA A 87 -10.10 -0.80 4.24
C ALA A 87 -11.22 0.14 3.79
N THR A 88 -11.04 0.84 2.67
CA THR A 88 -12.07 1.70 2.08
C THR A 88 -13.29 0.90 1.67
N LYS A 89 -13.10 -0.26 1.01
CA LYS A 89 -14.19 -1.17 0.63
C LYS A 89 -15.01 -1.63 1.83
N ILE A 90 -14.36 -2.02 2.93
CA ILE A 90 -15.03 -2.53 4.12
C ILE A 90 -15.70 -1.39 4.90
N LEU A 91 -14.97 -0.32 5.21
CA LEU A 91 -15.47 0.76 6.07
C LEU A 91 -16.63 1.55 5.45
N ARG A 92 -16.74 1.59 4.11
CA ARG A 92 -17.92 2.15 3.41
C ARG A 92 -19.22 1.39 3.71
N GLN A 93 -19.15 0.20 4.30
CA GLN A 93 -20.34 -0.53 4.73
C GLN A 93 -20.94 0.01 6.04
N LEU A 94 -20.25 0.91 6.76
CA LEU A 94 -20.78 1.53 7.97
C LEU A 94 -22.09 2.29 7.68
N PRO A 95 -23.08 2.27 8.60
CA PRO A 95 -24.39 2.89 8.39
C PRO A 95 -24.33 4.34 7.89
N ARG A 96 -23.44 5.15 8.48
CA ARG A 96 -23.28 6.58 8.14
C ARG A 96 -22.93 6.85 6.67
N PHE A 97 -22.24 5.92 5.99
CA PHE A 97 -21.94 6.03 4.56
C PHE A 97 -23.07 5.50 3.67
N ARG A 98 -23.91 4.59 4.17
CA ARG A 98 -25.08 4.09 3.44
C ARG A 98 -26.20 5.12 3.39
N ASP A 99 -26.41 5.84 4.50
CA ASP A 99 -27.53 6.76 4.66
C ASP A 99 -27.29 8.12 3.99
N GLN A 100 -26.04 8.57 3.92
CA GLN A 100 -25.72 9.91 3.37
C GLN A 100 -25.57 9.92 1.85
N GLY A 101 -25.37 8.78 1.17
CA GLY A 101 -25.27 8.66 -0.30
C GLY A 101 -24.14 9.47 -0.96
N ASP A 102 -23.44 10.31 -0.20
CA ASP A 102 -22.40 11.19 -0.66
C ASP A 102 -21.08 10.43 -0.69
N MET A 103 -20.68 10.05 -1.90
CA MET A 103 -19.44 9.33 -2.18
C MET A 103 -18.19 10.23 -2.05
N SER A 104 -18.33 11.46 -1.56
CA SER A 104 -17.22 12.42 -1.42
C SER A 104 -16.47 12.33 -0.09
N THR A 105 -17.04 11.72 0.95
CA THR A 105 -16.40 11.64 2.28
C THR A 105 -15.48 10.41 2.40
N PRO A 106 -14.17 10.61 2.66
CA PRO A 106 -13.22 9.50 2.72
C PRO A 106 -13.30 8.75 4.07
N ALA A 107 -13.42 7.42 4.01
CA ALA A 107 -13.26 6.54 5.18
C ALA A 107 -11.78 6.38 5.60
N VAL A 108 -10.87 6.45 4.64
CA VAL A 108 -9.42 6.30 4.82
C VAL A 108 -8.71 7.50 4.19
N LEU A 109 -7.81 8.15 4.94
CA LEU A 109 -7.04 9.30 4.46
C LEU A 109 -5.66 8.85 3.99
N LEU A 110 -5.37 9.08 2.72
CA LEU A 110 -4.02 8.90 2.15
C LEU A 110 -3.25 10.21 2.18
N THR A 111 -2.17 10.24 2.97
CA THR A 111 -1.34 11.43 3.10
C THR A 111 0.15 11.14 2.98
N ALA A 112 0.92 12.17 2.62
CA ALA A 112 2.38 12.13 2.68
C ALA A 112 2.95 13.51 3.04
N PHE A 113 4.25 13.57 3.34
CA PHE A 113 4.93 14.85 3.61
C PHE A 113 5.16 15.68 2.34
N THR A 114 5.64 15.06 1.24
CA THR A 114 5.96 15.74 -0.03
C THR A 114 4.87 15.55 -1.08
N GLY A 115 4.79 16.49 -2.03
CA GLY A 115 3.85 16.40 -3.15
C GLY A 115 4.11 15.17 -4.04
N THR A 116 5.37 14.86 -4.33
CA THR A 116 5.76 13.67 -5.10
C THR A 116 5.34 12.36 -4.42
N ALA A 117 5.60 12.23 -3.11
CA ALA A 117 5.17 11.05 -2.36
C ALA A 117 3.64 10.94 -2.31
N ALA A 118 2.94 12.06 -2.07
CA ALA A 118 1.49 12.09 -2.08
C ALA A 118 0.91 11.65 -3.43
N PHE A 119 1.45 12.15 -4.55
CA PHE A 119 1.03 11.75 -5.89
C PHE A 119 1.29 10.26 -6.17
N ASN A 120 2.43 9.71 -5.73
CA ASN A 120 2.78 8.29 -5.94
C ASN A 120 1.78 7.29 -5.31
N ILE A 121 1.15 7.70 -4.20
CA ILE A 121 0.10 6.94 -3.53
C ILE A 121 -1.31 7.44 -3.88
N SER A 122 -1.47 8.37 -4.82
CA SER A 122 -2.75 9.02 -5.15
C SER A 122 -3.44 9.69 -3.95
N GLY A 123 -2.65 10.27 -3.04
CA GLY A 123 -3.10 10.97 -1.83
C GLY A 123 -2.82 12.48 -1.86
N LYS A 124 -2.97 13.14 -0.70
CA LYS A 124 -2.72 14.59 -0.53
C LYS A 124 -1.57 14.84 0.45
N THR A 125 -0.95 16.02 0.39
CA THR A 125 0.04 16.37 1.42
C THR A 125 -0.64 16.63 2.77
N LEU A 126 0.02 16.29 3.89
CA LEU A 126 -0.49 16.57 5.24
C LEU A 126 -0.89 18.05 5.41
N HIS A 127 -0.07 18.96 4.88
CA HIS A 127 -0.31 20.40 4.96
C HIS A 127 -1.59 20.81 4.22
N SER A 128 -1.80 20.28 3.02
CA SER A 128 -2.99 20.57 2.20
C SER A 128 -4.25 19.95 2.81
N MET A 129 -4.16 18.69 3.26
CA MET A 129 -5.31 17.95 3.79
C MET A 129 -5.84 18.57 5.09
N LEU A 130 -4.94 19.02 5.97
CA LEU A 130 -5.29 19.48 7.32
C LEU A 130 -5.28 21.01 7.49
N LYS A 131 -5.14 21.75 6.38
CA LYS A 131 -4.97 23.22 6.34
C LYS A 131 -3.97 23.68 7.42
N LEU A 132 -2.78 23.08 7.42
CA LEU A 132 -1.76 23.37 8.43
C LEU A 132 -1.08 24.72 8.14
N PRO A 133 -0.80 25.53 9.17
CA PRO A 133 -0.09 26.79 8.98
C PRO A 133 1.37 26.55 8.57
N ARG A 134 1.96 27.51 7.87
CA ARG A 134 3.38 27.46 7.47
C ARG A 134 4.35 27.50 8.66
N SER A 135 3.92 28.09 9.77
CA SER A 135 4.68 28.13 11.02
C SER A 135 3.94 27.29 12.05
N LEU A 136 4.62 26.28 12.59
CA LEU A 136 4.10 25.37 13.60
C LEU A 136 4.53 25.77 15.02
N LYS A 137 5.12 26.97 15.16
CA LYS A 137 5.55 27.50 16.46
C LYS A 137 4.36 27.63 17.43
N PRO A 138 4.53 27.26 18.70
CA PRO A 138 3.52 27.47 19.72
C PRO A 138 3.11 28.96 19.85
N PRO A 139 1.86 29.26 20.25
CA PRO A 139 0.80 28.31 20.59
C PRO A 139 0.14 27.67 19.36
N TYR A 140 -0.58 26.56 19.57
CA TYR A 140 -1.34 25.88 18.51
C TYR A 140 -2.39 26.82 17.88
N LEU A 141 -2.35 26.97 16.56
CA LEU A 141 -3.30 27.72 15.76
C LEU A 141 -4.42 26.81 15.23
N GLY A 142 -5.63 27.03 15.73
CA GLY A 142 -6.86 26.35 15.32
C GLY A 142 -7.34 26.72 13.90
N LEU A 143 -8.34 26.00 13.40
CA LEU A 143 -8.92 26.22 12.06
C LEU A 143 -9.84 27.46 11.96
N GLY A 144 -10.31 28.01 13.08
CA GLY A 144 -11.32 29.09 13.06
C GLY A 144 -12.55 28.67 12.25
N ASN A 145 -12.99 29.53 11.33
CA ASN A 145 -14.18 29.30 10.49
C ASN A 145 -14.04 28.10 9.53
N ALA A 146 -12.83 27.64 9.22
CA ALA A 146 -12.62 26.47 8.36
C ALA A 146 -12.90 25.14 9.09
N LEU A 147 -13.18 25.17 10.40
CA LEU A 147 -13.40 23.96 11.20
C LEU A 147 -14.64 23.19 10.76
N ASP A 148 -15.74 23.88 10.47
CA ASP A 148 -17.01 23.23 10.12
C ASP A 148 -16.93 22.55 8.75
N GLU A 149 -16.24 23.18 7.79
CA GLU A 149 -15.91 22.59 6.48
C GLU A 149 -15.06 21.32 6.67
N MET A 150 -14.00 21.39 7.48
CA MET A 150 -13.13 20.24 7.75
C MET A 150 -13.86 19.11 8.49
N ARG A 151 -14.82 19.43 9.35
CA ARG A 151 -15.68 18.45 10.03
C ARG A 151 -16.60 17.76 9.04
N ALA A 152 -17.28 18.52 8.17
CA ALA A 152 -18.12 17.95 7.13
C ALA A 152 -17.35 16.94 6.25
N ILE A 153 -16.09 17.24 5.95
CA ILE A 153 -15.27 16.40 5.06
C ILE A 153 -14.63 15.21 5.80
N LEU A 154 -14.08 15.41 7.00
CA LEU A 154 -13.21 14.42 7.67
C LEU A 154 -13.82 13.76 8.91
N SER A 155 -15.04 14.10 9.31
CA SER A 155 -15.66 13.54 10.53
C SER A 155 -15.83 12.02 10.48
N ASP A 156 -15.98 11.44 9.27
CA ASP A 156 -16.21 10.00 9.11
C ASP A 156 -14.96 9.18 8.78
N ALA A 157 -13.80 9.83 8.64
CA ALA A 157 -12.53 9.14 8.45
C ALA A 157 -12.15 8.29 9.68
N GLU A 158 -11.79 7.02 9.49
CA GLU A 158 -11.41 6.10 10.58
C GLU A 158 -9.91 5.82 10.61
N ILE A 159 -9.26 5.86 9.44
CA ILE A 159 -7.84 5.50 9.28
C ILE A 159 -7.09 6.65 8.60
N LEU A 160 -5.93 6.99 9.15
CA LEU A 160 -4.95 7.90 8.55
C LEU A 160 -3.72 7.12 8.12
N ILE A 161 -3.37 7.19 6.84
CA ILE A 161 -2.13 6.64 6.30
C ILE A 161 -1.17 7.79 5.98
N ILE A 162 0.08 7.68 6.44
CA ILE A 162 1.13 8.68 6.23
C ILE A 162 2.34 8.01 5.58
N ASP A 163 2.57 8.24 4.29
CA ASP A 163 3.81 7.82 3.61
C ASP A 163 4.95 8.83 3.83
N GLU A 164 6.19 8.35 3.71
CA GLU A 164 7.41 9.11 3.97
C GLU A 164 7.41 9.81 5.34
N ILE A 165 7.00 9.09 6.39
CA ILE A 165 6.93 9.61 7.78
C ILE A 165 8.27 10.16 8.29
N THR A 166 9.39 9.76 7.69
CA THR A 166 10.75 10.13 8.10
C THR A 166 11.01 11.63 7.98
N MET A 167 10.31 12.31 7.07
CA MET A 167 10.43 13.76 6.88
C MET A 167 9.53 14.56 7.81
N VAL A 168 8.66 13.89 8.58
CA VAL A 168 7.74 14.53 9.53
C VAL A 168 8.47 14.78 10.85
N SER A 169 8.64 16.05 11.22
CA SER A 169 9.18 16.45 12.53
C SER A 169 8.19 16.17 13.66
N LYS A 170 8.69 16.04 14.91
CA LYS A 170 7.86 15.92 16.12
C LYS A 170 6.82 17.03 16.26
N GLU A 171 7.20 18.28 15.97
CA GLU A 171 6.28 19.43 16.02
C GLU A 171 5.10 19.25 15.06
N LEU A 172 5.38 18.91 13.80
CA LEU A 172 4.37 18.62 12.79
C LEU A 172 3.48 17.44 13.20
N PHE A 173 4.06 16.37 13.74
CA PHE A 173 3.31 15.19 14.16
C PHE A 173 2.35 15.49 15.33
N ALA A 174 2.81 16.24 16.34
CA ALA A 174 1.95 16.74 17.42
C ALA A 174 0.84 17.65 16.90
N TYR A 175 1.15 18.52 15.93
CA TYR A 175 0.18 19.39 15.29
C TYR A 175 -0.92 18.61 14.57
N VAL A 176 -0.55 17.53 13.85
CA VAL A 176 -1.50 16.62 13.20
C VAL A 176 -2.40 15.96 14.24
N HIS A 177 -1.82 15.44 15.32
CA HIS A 177 -2.57 14.83 16.43
C HIS A 177 -3.61 15.80 17.02
N TRP A 178 -3.22 17.03 17.38
CA TRP A 178 -4.15 18.03 17.91
C TRP A 178 -5.19 18.49 16.89
N ARG A 179 -4.82 18.56 15.60
CA ARG A 179 -5.75 18.91 14.54
C ARG A 179 -6.87 17.88 14.41
N PHE A 180 -6.56 16.59 14.49
CA PHE A 180 -7.61 15.57 14.49
C PHE A 180 -8.47 15.59 15.75
N GLN A 181 -7.89 15.85 16.92
CA GLN A 181 -8.68 16.06 18.15
C GLN A 181 -9.66 17.24 18.01
N GLN A 182 -9.22 18.33 17.39
CA GLN A 182 -10.07 19.50 17.11
C GLN A 182 -11.21 19.16 16.13
N ILE A 183 -10.89 18.47 15.04
CA ILE A 183 -11.87 18.07 14.01
C ILE A 183 -12.89 17.09 14.61
N LYS A 184 -12.42 16.00 15.23
CA LYS A 184 -13.27 14.94 15.79
C LYS A 184 -13.96 15.32 17.11
N GLY A 185 -13.56 16.43 17.74
CA GLY A 185 -14.17 16.92 18.98
C GLY A 185 -13.91 16.06 20.21
N ASN A 186 -12.80 15.31 20.26
CA ASN A 186 -12.45 14.48 21.41
C ASN A 186 -10.93 14.49 21.70
N LYS A 187 -10.54 14.03 22.89
CA LYS A 187 -9.14 14.01 23.35
C LYS A 187 -8.43 12.66 23.12
N LYS A 188 -9.04 11.70 22.42
CA LYS A 188 -8.36 10.44 22.10
C LYS A 188 -7.17 10.72 21.18
N PRO A 189 -6.14 9.86 21.13
CA PRO A 189 -5.05 10.03 20.18
C PRO A 189 -5.59 10.16 18.76
N PHE A 190 -5.16 11.19 18.02
CA PHE A 190 -5.64 11.50 16.67
C PHE A 190 -7.17 11.58 16.56
N GLY A 191 -7.86 12.04 17.61
CA GLY A 191 -9.31 12.17 17.61
C GLY A 191 -10.05 10.82 17.50
N GLY A 192 -9.42 9.70 17.85
CA GLY A 192 -10.01 8.36 17.75
C GLY A 192 -9.70 7.62 16.44
N MET A 193 -8.88 8.18 15.55
CA MET A 193 -8.46 7.52 14.31
C MET A 193 -7.32 6.54 14.53
N SER A 194 -7.32 5.44 13.79
CA SER A 194 -6.16 4.55 13.68
C SER A 194 -5.14 5.13 12.70
N VAL A 195 -3.84 4.92 12.95
CA VAL A 195 -2.78 5.51 12.12
C VAL A 195 -1.84 4.43 11.60
N LEU A 196 -1.62 4.45 10.28
CA LEU A 196 -0.59 3.65 9.61
C LEU A 196 0.48 4.61 9.06
N ALA A 197 1.61 4.69 9.76
CA ALA A 197 2.77 5.43 9.31
C ALA A 197 3.69 4.52 8.51
N VAL A 198 4.24 5.01 7.41
CA VAL A 198 5.10 4.24 6.50
C VAL A 198 6.33 5.06 6.15
N GLY A 199 7.51 4.43 6.19
CA GLY A 199 8.76 5.10 5.85
C GLY A 199 9.98 4.28 6.23
N ASP A 200 11.16 4.92 6.23
CA ASP A 200 12.43 4.29 6.58
C ASP A 200 13.35 5.31 7.27
N PHE A 201 13.42 5.31 8.61
CA PHE A 201 14.18 6.33 9.37
C PHE A 201 15.69 6.33 9.08
N TYR A 202 16.22 5.31 8.41
CA TYR A 202 17.59 5.29 7.90
C TYR A 202 17.81 6.14 6.64
N GLN A 203 16.72 6.68 6.05
CA GLN A 203 16.79 7.69 5.00
C GLN A 203 17.06 9.08 5.59
N LEU A 204 16.69 10.14 4.87
CA LEU A 204 16.94 11.49 5.33
C LEU A 204 16.02 11.87 6.50
N PRO A 205 16.58 12.53 7.53
CA PRO A 205 15.80 13.05 8.65
C PRO A 205 14.99 14.29 8.25
N PRO A 206 14.09 14.78 9.13
CA PRO A 206 13.37 16.03 8.90
C PRO A 206 14.33 17.21 8.69
N LEU A 207 13.93 18.14 7.81
CA LEU A 207 14.74 19.32 7.49
C LEU A 207 14.92 20.23 8.71
N GLY A 208 16.09 20.88 8.81
CA GLY A 208 16.33 21.96 9.77
C GLY A 208 16.86 21.55 11.14
N LYS A 209 17.59 20.41 11.23
CA LYS A 209 18.12 19.83 12.48
C LYS A 209 17.06 19.36 13.48
N ALA A 210 15.82 19.20 13.04
CA ALA A 210 14.80 18.58 13.86
C ALA A 210 15.12 17.08 14.05
N LYS A 211 14.94 16.56 15.26
CA LYS A 211 15.16 15.15 15.52
C LYS A 211 14.06 14.29 14.87
N PRO A 212 14.41 13.11 14.34
CA PRO A 212 13.43 12.13 13.85
C PRO A 212 12.45 11.69 14.94
N LEU A 213 11.26 11.23 14.54
CA LEU A 213 10.21 10.81 15.49
C LEU A 213 10.64 9.63 16.37
N CYS A 214 11.46 8.72 15.85
CA CYS A 214 11.92 7.56 16.62
C CYS A 214 12.96 7.91 17.70
N VAL A 215 13.65 9.06 17.61
CA VAL A 215 14.65 9.46 18.61
C VAL A 215 13.95 10.12 19.79
N TYR A 216 13.93 9.45 20.94
CA TYR A 216 13.20 9.93 22.12
C TYR A 216 13.92 11.08 22.83
N GLU A 217 13.12 12.00 23.37
CA GLU A 217 13.60 13.14 24.15
C GLU A 217 12.90 13.18 25.49
N GLU A 218 13.66 13.34 26.56
CA GLU A 218 13.10 13.42 27.91
C GLU A 218 12.30 14.72 28.09
N GLY A 219 11.16 14.63 28.79
CA GLY A 219 10.33 15.79 29.13
C GLY A 219 9.46 16.35 27.99
N VAL A 220 9.41 15.68 26.83
CA VAL A 220 8.55 16.07 25.70
C VAL A 220 7.41 15.08 25.55
N LEU A 221 6.19 15.57 25.30
CA LEU A 221 5.06 14.72 24.93
C LEU A 221 5.38 13.99 23.62
N ASP A 222 5.52 12.67 23.67
CA ASP A 222 5.93 11.85 22.54
C ASP A 222 4.84 10.85 22.15
N VAL A 223 3.86 11.36 21.38
CA VAL A 223 2.75 10.55 20.86
C VAL A 223 3.25 9.36 20.04
N TRP A 224 4.43 9.46 19.43
CA TRP A 224 5.02 8.36 18.66
C TRP A 224 5.46 7.22 19.59
N LYS A 225 6.31 7.53 20.58
CA LYS A 225 6.82 6.57 21.57
C LYS A 225 5.69 5.83 22.30
N ASP A 226 4.66 6.58 22.70
CA ASP A 226 3.63 6.05 23.59
C ASP A 226 2.62 5.12 22.89
N ASN A 227 2.51 5.20 21.55
CA ASN A 227 1.42 4.53 20.83
C ASN A 227 1.90 3.58 19.73
N PHE A 228 3.00 3.87 19.02
CA PHE A 228 3.32 3.17 17.77
C PHE A 228 4.04 1.84 17.97
N GLN A 229 3.64 0.85 17.18
CA GLN A 229 4.29 -0.45 17.07
C GLN A 229 4.91 -0.64 15.67
N MET A 230 6.12 -1.18 15.62
CA MET A 230 6.88 -1.35 14.39
C MET A 230 6.55 -2.67 13.68
N VAL A 231 6.46 -2.58 12.36
CA VAL A 231 6.32 -3.69 11.41
C VAL A 231 7.49 -3.60 10.44
N ASN A 232 8.44 -4.54 10.51
CA ASN A 232 9.64 -4.49 9.68
C ASN A 232 9.50 -5.39 8.44
N LEU A 233 9.50 -4.79 7.26
CA LEU A 233 9.52 -5.47 5.97
C LEU A 233 10.97 -5.76 5.57
N THR A 234 11.35 -7.04 5.59
CA THR A 234 12.72 -7.49 5.30
C THR A 234 12.88 -8.01 3.87
N GLN A 235 11.81 -8.54 3.27
CA GLN A 235 11.88 -9.15 1.95
C GLN A 235 11.92 -8.08 0.84
N ILE A 236 12.93 -8.18 -0.01
CA ILE A 236 13.12 -7.33 -1.17
C ILE A 236 12.22 -7.82 -2.30
N MET A 237 11.39 -6.92 -2.84
CA MET A 237 10.41 -7.23 -3.89
C MET A 237 10.71 -6.54 -5.22
N ARG A 238 11.33 -5.35 -5.21
CA ARG A 238 11.50 -4.51 -6.41
C ARG A 238 12.69 -4.89 -7.29
N GLN A 239 13.85 -5.22 -6.73
CA GLN A 239 15.07 -5.56 -7.49
C GLN A 239 15.29 -7.08 -7.61
N ARG A 240 14.29 -7.84 -8.07
CA ARG A 240 14.45 -9.31 -8.21
C ARG A 240 15.59 -9.68 -9.17
N ASP A 241 15.85 -8.84 -10.17
CA ASP A 241 16.87 -9.09 -11.18
C ASP A 241 18.30 -8.78 -10.69
N ASP A 242 18.46 -8.01 -9.59
CA ASP A 242 19.75 -7.65 -9.00
C ASP A 242 19.69 -7.74 -7.46
N LEU A 243 19.45 -8.96 -6.98
CA LEU A 243 19.36 -9.26 -5.54
C LEU A 243 20.62 -8.84 -4.79
N VAL A 244 21.80 -9.04 -5.41
CA VAL A 244 23.11 -8.68 -4.85
C VAL A 244 23.20 -7.19 -4.56
N PHE A 245 22.77 -6.34 -5.50
CA PHE A 245 22.72 -4.89 -5.31
C PHE A 245 21.75 -4.48 -4.21
N ALA A 246 20.59 -5.11 -4.14
CA ALA A 246 19.58 -4.78 -3.14
C ALA A 246 20.02 -5.17 -1.72
N GLU A 247 20.67 -6.32 -1.57
CA GLU A 247 21.29 -6.72 -0.30
C GLU A 247 22.43 -5.79 0.11
N LEU A 248 23.27 -5.35 -0.84
CA LEU A 248 24.28 -4.31 -0.62
C LEU A 248 23.63 -3.04 -0.07
N LEU A 249 22.57 -2.52 -0.71
CA LEU A 249 21.87 -1.33 -0.25
C LEU A 249 21.33 -1.49 1.18
N ASN A 250 20.78 -2.66 1.53
CA ASN A 250 20.30 -2.94 2.88
C ASN A 250 21.42 -3.04 3.92
N ARG A 251 22.63 -3.47 3.53
CA ARG A 251 23.82 -3.39 4.40
C ARG A 251 24.26 -1.93 4.59
N LEU A 252 24.30 -1.14 3.51
CA LEU A 252 24.65 0.28 3.57
C LEU A 252 23.66 1.10 4.41
N ARG A 253 22.37 0.72 4.40
CA ARG A 253 21.28 1.34 5.15
C ARG A 253 21.57 1.49 6.65
N VAL A 254 22.16 0.46 7.26
CA VAL A 254 22.39 0.39 8.73
C VAL A 254 23.85 0.59 9.12
N LYS A 255 24.76 0.69 8.13
CA LYS A 255 26.20 0.79 8.35
C LYS A 255 26.56 2.05 9.15
N THR A 256 27.25 1.93 10.27
CA THR A 256 27.73 3.08 11.05
C THR A 256 29.06 3.62 10.50
N LYS A 257 29.55 4.74 11.07
CA LYS A 257 30.86 5.32 10.70
C LYS A 257 32.04 4.42 11.13
N THR A 258 31.88 3.66 12.21
CA THR A 258 32.90 2.76 12.75
C THR A 258 32.98 1.46 11.97
N ASP A 259 31.89 1.04 11.34
CA ASP A 259 31.84 -0.22 10.60
C ASP A 259 32.69 -0.16 9.33
N THR A 260 33.49 -1.20 9.14
CA THR A 260 34.22 -1.43 7.89
C THR A 260 33.26 -1.90 6.81
N LEU A 261 33.39 -1.34 5.61
CA LEU A 261 32.69 -1.84 4.42
C LEU A 261 33.29 -3.21 4.06
N ARG A 262 32.45 -4.22 3.82
CA ARG A 262 32.90 -5.54 3.36
C ARG A 262 33.66 -5.41 2.05
N ASP A 263 34.66 -6.24 1.83
CA ASP A 263 35.48 -6.15 0.61
C ASP A 263 34.67 -6.41 -0.66
N GLU A 264 33.69 -7.32 -0.60
CA GLU A 264 32.74 -7.59 -1.69
C GLU A 264 31.89 -6.35 -2.02
N ASP A 265 31.31 -5.72 -1.00
CA ASP A 265 30.49 -4.49 -1.14
C ASP A 265 31.32 -3.35 -1.73
N ARG A 266 32.57 -3.23 -1.28
CA ARG A 266 33.52 -2.25 -1.82
C ARG A 266 33.83 -2.54 -3.28
N ALA A 267 34.09 -3.80 -3.64
CA ALA A 267 34.39 -4.19 -5.01
C ALA A 267 33.20 -3.86 -5.94
N LEU A 268 31.97 -4.17 -5.51
CA LEU A 268 30.75 -3.84 -6.26
C LEU A 268 30.59 -2.33 -6.46
N LEU A 269 30.72 -1.52 -5.41
CA LEU A 269 30.60 -0.06 -5.54
C LEU A 269 31.72 0.54 -6.40
N THR A 270 32.93 -0.04 -6.36
CA THR A 270 34.07 0.43 -7.15
C THR A 270 33.86 0.20 -8.65
N GLN A 271 33.10 -0.84 -9.04
CA GLN A 271 32.75 -1.07 -10.45
C GLN A 271 31.86 0.04 -11.03
N SER A 272 31.08 0.70 -10.19
CA SER A 272 30.23 1.83 -10.56
C SER A 272 30.96 3.18 -10.50
N VAL A 273 32.23 3.21 -10.09
CA VAL A 273 32.99 4.48 -10.00
C VAL A 273 33.43 4.89 -11.40
N ILE A 274 33.02 6.10 -11.80
CA ILE A 274 33.39 6.69 -13.08
C ILE A 274 34.06 8.04 -12.88
N ASP A 275 34.92 8.40 -13.82
CA ASP A 275 35.50 9.73 -13.86
C ASP A 275 34.43 10.76 -14.26
N VAL A 276 34.57 11.97 -13.71
CA VAL A 276 33.62 13.08 -13.95
C VAL A 276 33.50 13.44 -15.44
N LYS A 277 34.53 13.14 -16.23
CA LYS A 277 34.57 13.43 -17.68
C LYS A 277 33.74 12.45 -18.51
N ASP A 278 33.57 11.24 -18.02
CA ASP A 278 32.87 10.15 -18.72
C ASP A 278 31.42 9.98 -18.21
N CYS A 279 30.95 10.93 -17.39
CA CYS A 279 29.61 10.91 -16.84
C CYS A 279 28.55 11.16 -17.94
N PRO A 280 27.50 10.33 -18.01
CA PRO A 280 26.42 10.52 -18.97
C PRO A 280 25.66 11.82 -18.68
N LEU A 281 25.68 12.76 -19.63
CA LEU A 281 25.01 14.07 -19.49
C LEU A 281 23.48 13.96 -19.45
N ASP A 282 22.92 12.90 -20.03
CA ASP A 282 21.48 12.66 -20.09
C ASP A 282 20.91 12.06 -18.80
N ALA A 283 21.77 11.56 -17.90
CA ALA A 283 21.36 11.01 -16.61
C ALA A 283 21.25 12.11 -15.54
N LEU A 284 20.30 11.94 -14.61
CA LEU A 284 20.17 12.88 -13.50
C LEU A 284 21.39 12.79 -12.58
N HIS A 285 22.02 13.93 -12.33
CA HIS A 285 23.11 14.04 -11.38
C HIS A 285 22.60 14.39 -9.97
N ILE A 286 22.94 13.57 -8.98
CA ILE A 286 22.53 13.70 -7.59
C ILE A 286 23.71 14.23 -6.76
N PHE A 287 23.52 15.40 -6.16
CA PHE A 287 24.50 16.04 -5.28
C PHE A 287 23.98 16.24 -3.87
N ALA A 288 24.89 16.52 -2.93
CA ALA A 288 24.53 16.83 -1.55
C ALA A 288 24.00 18.27 -1.38
N THR A 289 24.55 19.25 -2.11
CA THR A 289 24.23 20.67 -1.89
C THR A 289 23.60 21.35 -3.10
N ASN A 290 22.69 22.30 -2.85
CA ASN A 290 22.10 23.11 -3.93
C ASN A 290 23.18 23.89 -4.72
N LYS A 291 24.29 24.28 -4.09
CA LYS A 291 25.39 24.99 -4.77
C LYS A 291 26.01 24.13 -5.88
N GLU A 292 26.23 22.84 -5.63
CA GLU A 292 26.76 21.91 -6.63
C GLU A 292 25.74 21.67 -7.75
N VAL A 293 24.47 21.53 -7.38
CA VAL A 293 23.36 21.39 -8.33
C VAL A 293 23.28 22.58 -9.29
N ASP A 294 23.27 23.80 -8.74
CA ASP A 294 23.13 25.03 -9.52
C ASP A 294 24.36 25.30 -10.41
N GLU A 295 25.55 24.91 -9.95
CA GLU A 295 26.79 24.99 -10.74
C GLU A 295 26.79 23.99 -11.90
N HIS A 296 26.43 22.72 -11.63
CA HIS A 296 26.36 21.68 -12.65
C HIS A 296 25.30 22.03 -13.70
N ASN A 297 24.07 22.34 -13.27
CA ASN A 297 22.98 22.71 -14.18
C ASN A 297 23.35 23.85 -15.14
N ARG A 298 24.03 24.89 -14.65
CA ARG A 298 24.45 26.03 -15.46
C ARG A 298 25.51 25.63 -16.49
N LYS A 299 26.49 24.81 -16.09
CA LYS A 299 27.54 24.31 -16.99
C LYS A 299 26.94 23.40 -18.07
N THR A 300 26.03 22.50 -17.70
CA THR A 300 25.38 21.58 -18.62
C THR A 300 24.53 22.31 -19.65
N VAL A 301 23.73 23.31 -19.24
CA VAL A 301 22.98 24.13 -20.20
C VAL A 301 23.91 24.89 -21.15
N ALA A 302 24.97 25.49 -20.63
CA ALA A 302 25.94 26.22 -21.48
C ALA A 302 26.71 25.30 -22.44
N ALA A 303 26.85 24.02 -22.13
CA ALA A 303 27.52 23.03 -22.97
C ALA A 303 26.58 22.42 -24.03
N LEU A 304 25.31 22.18 -23.68
CA LEU A 304 24.35 21.50 -24.56
C LEU A 304 23.54 22.45 -25.44
N HIS A 305 23.37 23.71 -25.05
CA HIS A 305 22.51 24.66 -25.75
C HIS A 305 23.23 25.98 -26.01
N THR A 306 23.20 26.44 -27.26
CA THR A 306 23.81 27.72 -27.68
C THR A 306 22.78 28.86 -27.78
N ASP A 307 21.49 28.55 -27.82
CA ASP A 307 20.37 29.43 -28.15
C ASP A 307 19.36 29.61 -27.00
N PHE A 308 19.80 29.44 -25.75
CA PHE A 308 18.91 29.58 -24.59
C PHE A 308 18.49 31.04 -24.32
N VAL A 309 17.21 31.22 -23.99
CA VAL A 309 16.61 32.50 -23.60
C VAL A 309 16.68 32.67 -22.08
N ASN A 310 17.20 33.81 -21.63
CA ASN A 310 17.24 34.15 -20.20
C ASN A 310 15.92 34.81 -19.76
N VAL A 311 15.05 34.03 -19.12
CA VAL A 311 13.76 34.48 -18.63
C VAL A 311 13.92 35.08 -17.23
N LYS A 312 14.04 36.42 -17.16
CA LYS A 312 14.17 37.15 -15.89
C LYS A 312 12.85 37.20 -15.11
N ALA A 313 12.96 37.17 -13.79
CA ALA A 313 11.85 37.41 -12.87
C ALA A 313 11.38 38.88 -12.97
N GLN A 314 10.09 39.09 -12.75
CA GLN A 314 9.49 40.42 -12.62
C GLN A 314 9.22 40.66 -11.14
N ASP A 315 9.95 41.60 -10.54
CA ASP A 315 9.85 41.90 -9.11
C ASP A 315 9.08 43.21 -8.92
N TYR A 316 8.18 43.21 -7.93
CA TYR A 316 7.32 44.32 -7.60
C TYR A 316 7.45 44.68 -6.12
N THR A 317 7.46 45.97 -5.81
CA THR A 317 7.49 46.48 -4.43
C THR A 317 6.40 47.50 -4.23
N LYS A 318 5.87 47.55 -3.01
CA LYS A 318 4.89 48.56 -2.63
C LYS A 318 5.55 49.95 -2.56
N ASP A 319 5.02 50.91 -3.32
CA ASP A 319 5.39 52.31 -3.21
C ASP A 319 5.01 52.82 -1.80
N PRO A 320 5.96 53.40 -1.03
CA PRO A 320 5.68 53.95 0.29
C PRO A 320 4.66 55.10 0.30
N THR A 321 4.50 55.81 -0.83
CA THR A 321 3.70 57.04 -0.95
C THR A 321 2.33 56.79 -1.56
N THR A 322 2.22 56.00 -2.63
CA THR A 322 0.94 55.71 -3.31
C THR A 322 0.31 54.39 -2.86
N GLY A 323 1.12 53.49 -2.27
CA GLY A 323 0.68 52.15 -1.92
C GLY A 323 0.53 51.19 -3.12
N GLU A 324 0.81 51.65 -4.34
CA GLU A 324 0.76 50.85 -5.57
C GLU A 324 1.98 49.93 -5.70
N MET A 325 1.83 48.83 -6.44
CA MET A 325 2.92 47.88 -6.69
C MET A 325 3.70 48.31 -7.92
N ILE A 326 4.93 48.79 -7.73
CA ILE A 326 5.81 49.25 -8.82
C ILE A 326 6.84 48.16 -9.12
N GLN A 327 7.04 47.88 -10.42
CA GLN A 327 8.08 46.96 -10.86
C GLN A 327 9.47 47.57 -10.56
N THR A 328 10.26 46.89 -9.74
CA THR A 328 11.61 47.31 -9.34
C THR A 328 12.69 46.42 -9.96
N GLY A 329 13.92 46.94 -10.05
CA GLY A 329 15.07 46.21 -10.59
C GLY A 329 15.35 44.92 -9.82
N GLY A 330 15.67 43.85 -10.55
CA GLY A 330 15.67 42.46 -10.05
C GLY A 330 16.42 42.25 -8.74
N PHE A 331 15.69 41.79 -7.71
CA PHE A 331 16.27 41.38 -6.44
C PHE A 331 16.96 40.02 -6.58
N THR A 332 17.99 39.78 -5.79
CA THR A 332 18.50 38.42 -5.59
C THR A 332 17.56 37.72 -4.60
N GLY A 333 16.84 36.70 -5.07
CA GLY A 333 15.93 35.92 -4.24
C GLY A 333 16.67 35.11 -3.18
N MET A 334 16.02 34.87 -2.04
CA MET A 334 16.49 33.89 -1.07
C MET A 334 16.15 32.46 -1.55
N LYS A 335 16.76 31.45 -0.93
CA LYS A 335 16.61 30.01 -1.30
C LYS A 335 15.16 29.50 -1.43
N ARG A 336 14.19 30.19 -0.82
CA ARG A 336 12.77 29.80 -0.84
C ARG A 336 11.96 30.52 -1.91
N ASP A 337 12.45 31.63 -2.44
CA ASP A 337 11.75 32.44 -3.44
C ASP A 337 11.81 31.76 -4.82
N LEU A 338 10.99 32.20 -5.76
CA LEU A 338 11.08 31.76 -7.16
C LEU A 338 12.41 32.20 -7.80
N PRO A 339 12.95 31.47 -8.80
CA PRO A 339 14.26 31.76 -9.38
C PRO A 339 14.38 33.16 -9.99
N ASP A 340 15.53 33.81 -9.81
CA ASP A 340 15.80 35.14 -10.40
C ASP A 340 15.79 35.10 -11.94
N CYS A 341 16.29 34.01 -12.51
CA CYS A 341 16.37 33.80 -13.94
C CYS A 341 16.26 32.30 -14.27
N ILE A 342 15.60 31.98 -15.37
CA ILE A 342 15.50 30.62 -15.92
C ILE A 342 16.12 30.65 -17.32
N GLN A 343 17.09 29.77 -17.55
CA GLN A 343 17.64 29.53 -18.89
C GLN A 343 16.70 28.55 -19.61
N ALA A 344 15.94 29.04 -20.58
CA ALA A 344 14.95 28.26 -21.30
C ALA A 344 15.38 28.07 -22.76
N ALA A 345 15.49 26.81 -23.20
CA ALA A 345 15.71 26.42 -24.59
C ALA A 345 14.97 25.11 -24.85
N HIS A 346 14.68 24.82 -26.12
CA HIS A 346 14.13 23.52 -26.48
C HIS A 346 15.10 22.39 -26.06
N GLY A 347 14.59 21.35 -25.40
CA GLY A 347 15.39 20.23 -24.89
C GLY A 347 15.97 20.43 -23.48
N VAL A 348 15.83 21.61 -22.87
CA VAL A 348 16.32 21.85 -21.51
C VAL A 348 15.48 21.10 -20.48
N ARG A 349 16.14 20.34 -19.59
CA ARG A 349 15.48 19.67 -18.46
C ARG A 349 15.16 20.64 -17.33
N ILE A 350 13.92 20.57 -16.86
CA ILE A 350 13.40 21.38 -15.77
C ILE A 350 12.67 20.52 -14.72
N MET A 351 12.51 21.09 -13.53
CA MET A 351 11.74 20.53 -12.43
C MET A 351 10.81 21.60 -11.86
N ILE A 352 9.56 21.23 -11.61
CA ILE A 352 8.54 22.08 -10.97
C ILE A 352 8.90 22.30 -9.49
N LEU A 353 8.76 23.53 -9.00
CA LEU A 353 9.14 23.98 -7.66
C LEU A 353 7.97 24.10 -6.69
N ARG A 354 6.74 24.16 -7.20
CA ARG A 354 5.51 24.40 -6.44
C ARG A 354 4.47 23.35 -6.76
N ASN A 355 3.63 23.04 -5.78
CA ASN A 355 2.47 22.20 -6.04
C ASN A 355 1.43 23.06 -6.76
N LEU A 356 1.27 22.86 -8.06
CA LEU A 356 0.27 23.54 -8.88
C LEU A 356 -1.05 22.78 -8.81
N ASP A 357 -1.00 21.48 -9.05
CA ASP A 357 -2.11 20.56 -8.88
C ASP A 357 -1.55 19.19 -8.46
N VAL A 358 -1.80 18.81 -7.19
CA VAL A 358 -1.31 17.54 -6.64
C VAL A 358 -2.07 16.35 -7.22
N GLU A 359 -3.37 16.51 -7.50
CA GLU A 359 -4.22 15.45 -8.04
C GLU A 359 -3.85 15.15 -9.50
N ASP A 360 -3.48 16.19 -10.26
CA ASP A 360 -3.00 16.07 -11.64
C ASP A 360 -1.47 15.82 -11.74
N GLY A 361 -0.77 15.63 -10.62
CA GLY A 361 0.66 15.29 -10.60
C GLY A 361 1.64 16.41 -10.95
N LEU A 362 1.18 17.66 -11.00
CA LEU A 362 2.03 18.86 -11.11
C LEU A 362 2.46 19.32 -9.72
N VAL A 363 3.38 18.55 -9.15
CA VAL A 363 3.89 18.73 -7.79
C VAL A 363 5.32 19.24 -7.79
N ASN A 364 5.75 19.80 -6.65
CA ASN A 364 7.15 20.13 -6.42
C ASN A 364 8.00 18.85 -6.55
N GLY A 365 8.88 18.81 -7.55
CA GLY A 365 9.67 17.62 -7.90
C GLY A 365 9.25 16.95 -9.21
N THR A 366 8.19 17.40 -9.89
CA THR A 366 7.84 16.87 -11.22
C THR A 366 8.86 17.31 -12.26
N PHE A 367 9.43 16.36 -12.99
CA PHE A 367 10.41 16.59 -14.05
C PHE A 367 9.75 16.70 -15.42
N GLY A 368 10.36 17.49 -16.29
CA GLY A 368 10.00 17.57 -17.69
C GLY A 368 11.08 18.25 -18.52
N THR A 369 10.84 18.28 -19.82
CA THR A 369 11.72 18.89 -20.81
C THR A 369 10.97 19.99 -21.54
N ILE A 370 11.61 21.14 -21.75
CA ILE A 370 11.00 22.24 -22.51
C ILE A 370 10.88 21.82 -23.97
N ALA A 371 9.65 21.77 -24.48
CA ALA A 371 9.35 21.42 -25.87
C ALA A 371 8.78 22.61 -26.66
N ASN A 372 8.22 23.61 -25.99
CA ASN A 372 7.72 24.81 -26.64
C ASN A 372 7.92 26.05 -25.76
N ILE A 373 8.23 27.19 -26.38
CA ILE A 373 8.36 28.47 -25.70
C ILE A 373 7.47 29.47 -26.44
N VAL A 374 6.37 29.86 -25.80
CA VAL A 374 5.43 30.83 -26.36
C VAL A 374 5.85 32.23 -25.91
N THR A 375 6.10 33.10 -26.89
CA THR A 375 6.43 34.50 -26.66
C THR A 375 5.27 35.40 -27.03
N GLY A 376 4.95 36.37 -26.17
CA GLY A 376 4.03 37.46 -26.46
C GLY A 376 4.77 38.79 -26.60
N GLN A 377 4.09 39.81 -27.12
CA GLN A 377 4.55 41.20 -27.06
C GLN A 377 3.87 41.91 -25.90
N GLN A 378 4.66 42.47 -24.98
CA GLN A 378 4.18 43.31 -23.88
C GLN A 378 5.08 44.55 -23.82
N ASP A 379 4.50 45.75 -23.91
CA ASP A 379 5.22 47.03 -23.94
C ASP A 379 6.35 47.11 -25.00
N GLY A 380 6.12 46.55 -26.19
CA GLY A 380 7.11 46.55 -27.28
C GLY A 380 8.32 45.61 -27.07
N LYS A 381 8.35 44.82 -25.99
CA LYS A 381 9.37 43.80 -25.73
C LYS A 381 8.77 42.40 -25.89
N THR A 382 9.52 41.51 -26.53
CA THR A 382 9.20 40.08 -26.61
C THR A 382 9.39 39.46 -25.22
N THR A 383 8.32 38.99 -24.60
CA THR A 383 8.35 38.33 -23.28
C THR A 383 7.82 36.90 -23.40
N VAL A 384 8.47 35.97 -22.70
CA VAL A 384 7.97 34.59 -22.62
C VAL A 384 6.73 34.58 -21.73
N THR A 385 5.59 34.24 -22.32
CA THR A 385 4.28 34.20 -21.65
C THR A 385 4.01 32.81 -21.08
N THR A 386 4.33 31.76 -21.83
CA THR A 386 4.01 30.37 -21.48
C THR A 386 5.12 29.43 -21.94
N ILE A 387 5.42 28.42 -21.13
CA ILE A 387 6.39 27.36 -21.47
C ILE A 387 5.63 26.04 -21.57
N GLY A 388 5.75 25.38 -22.74
CA GLY A 388 5.21 24.05 -22.99
C GLY A 388 6.23 22.97 -22.62
N LEU A 389 5.83 22.07 -21.73
CA LEU A 389 6.66 21.02 -21.16
C LEU A 389 6.21 19.64 -21.63
N GLN A 390 7.17 18.82 -22.04
CA GLN A 390 7.01 17.38 -22.15
C GLN A 390 7.39 16.77 -20.80
N LEU A 391 6.40 16.33 -20.01
CA LEU A 391 6.66 15.74 -18.70
C LEU A 391 7.16 14.29 -18.83
N ASP A 392 8.01 13.88 -17.90
CA ASP A 392 8.55 12.51 -17.84
C ASP A 392 7.44 11.49 -17.51
N ASN A 393 6.47 11.91 -16.70
CA ASN A 393 5.26 11.14 -16.47
C ASN A 393 4.15 11.57 -17.43
N PRO A 394 3.75 10.72 -18.40
CA PRO A 394 2.72 11.06 -19.38
C PRO A 394 1.31 11.12 -18.78
N THR A 395 1.08 10.69 -17.55
CA THR A 395 -0.23 10.82 -16.89
C THR A 395 -0.38 12.14 -16.12
N ALA A 396 0.69 12.90 -15.94
CA ALA A 396 0.67 14.16 -15.20
C ALA A 396 0.29 15.36 -16.10
N GLY A 397 -0.28 16.38 -15.47
CA GLY A 397 -0.60 17.68 -16.07
C GLY A 397 -1.70 17.64 -17.12
N GLN A 398 -2.60 16.65 -17.08
CA GLN A 398 -3.66 16.49 -18.09
C GLN A 398 -4.58 17.71 -18.14
N ARG A 399 -4.90 18.32 -16.99
CA ARG A 399 -5.75 19.52 -16.89
C ARG A 399 -5.05 20.77 -17.45
N PHE A 400 -3.73 20.74 -17.53
CA PHE A 400 -2.88 21.84 -18.02
C PHE A 400 -2.45 21.66 -19.49
N ARG A 401 -2.96 20.62 -20.18
CA ARG A 401 -2.79 20.46 -21.62
C ARG A 401 -3.76 21.38 -22.36
N LYS A 402 -3.23 22.49 -22.89
CA LYS A 402 -3.98 23.44 -23.71
C LYS A 402 -3.68 23.18 -25.19
N LYS A 403 -4.69 23.27 -26.07
CA LYS A 403 -4.47 23.33 -27.52
C LYS A 403 -4.05 24.73 -27.90
N ILE A 404 -2.75 24.94 -28.12
CA ILE A 404 -2.21 26.19 -28.64
C ILE A 404 -1.77 25.92 -30.08
N GLN A 405 -2.66 26.22 -31.04
CA GLN A 405 -2.52 26.13 -32.51
C GLN A 405 -1.89 24.83 -33.08
N GLY A 406 -2.72 23.87 -33.53
CA GLY A 406 -2.28 22.67 -34.27
C GLY A 406 -2.95 21.35 -33.85
N GLN A 407 -2.41 20.21 -34.34
CA GLN A 407 -2.78 18.86 -33.86
C GLN A 407 -2.58 18.75 -32.35
N SER A 408 -3.27 17.80 -31.70
CA SER A 408 -3.24 17.69 -30.22
C SER A 408 -1.83 17.39 -29.71
N ASP A 409 -1.16 18.41 -29.20
CA ASP A 409 0.12 18.25 -28.52
C ASP A 409 -0.11 17.71 -27.09
N ASN A 410 0.65 16.69 -26.70
CA ASN A 410 0.67 16.14 -25.34
C ASN A 410 1.44 17.04 -24.33
N LEU A 411 1.59 18.34 -24.64
CA LEU A 411 2.40 19.29 -23.89
C LEU A 411 1.61 19.95 -22.76
N VAL A 412 2.27 20.13 -21.63
CA VAL A 412 1.74 20.80 -20.44
C VAL A 412 2.22 22.25 -20.42
N TYR A 413 1.29 23.20 -20.46
CA TYR A 413 1.62 24.62 -20.54
C TYR A 413 1.61 25.27 -19.15
N ILE A 414 2.77 25.81 -18.75
CA ILE A 414 2.97 26.47 -17.46
C ILE A 414 3.11 27.98 -17.66
N GLU A 415 2.42 28.74 -16.81
CA GLU A 415 2.41 30.20 -16.79
C GLU A 415 3.20 30.73 -15.58
N ARG A 416 3.45 32.05 -15.54
CA ARG A 416 4.12 32.70 -14.41
C ARG A 416 3.20 32.76 -13.20
N THR A 417 3.73 32.41 -12.03
CA THR A 417 3.05 32.55 -10.74
C THR A 417 3.58 33.75 -9.96
N GLU A 418 2.71 34.41 -9.22
CA GLU A 418 3.06 35.53 -8.33
C GLU A 418 3.19 35.05 -6.88
N GLU A 419 4.31 35.35 -6.23
CA GLU A 419 4.58 34.98 -4.84
C GLU A 419 5.14 36.14 -4.03
N ASN A 420 4.69 36.27 -2.79
CA ASN A 420 5.33 37.14 -1.80
C ASN A 420 6.76 36.63 -1.53
N MET A 421 7.73 37.53 -1.67
CA MET A 421 9.12 37.22 -1.35
C MET A 421 9.35 37.16 0.15
N THR A 422 10.45 36.52 0.53
CA THR A 422 10.94 36.53 1.92
C THR A 422 11.18 37.96 2.44
N LYS A 423 11.53 38.89 1.53
CA LYS A 423 11.60 40.33 1.82
C LYS A 423 10.19 40.91 1.97
N LYS A 424 9.88 41.49 3.13
CA LYS A 424 8.57 42.10 3.43
C LYS A 424 8.19 43.14 2.36
N GLY A 425 6.98 43.03 1.83
CA GLY A 425 6.40 44.00 0.88
C GLY A 425 6.89 43.87 -0.57
N ALA A 426 7.63 42.81 -0.90
CA ALA A 426 8.04 42.49 -2.26
C ALA A 426 7.29 41.27 -2.80
N VAL A 427 6.89 41.31 -4.08
CA VAL A 427 6.22 40.23 -4.81
C VAL A 427 7.05 39.90 -6.04
N ARG A 428 7.22 38.60 -6.30
CA ARG A 428 7.93 38.10 -7.48
C ARG A 428 7.00 37.34 -8.39
N ARG A 429 7.03 37.68 -9.69
CA ARG A 429 6.33 36.97 -10.76
C ARG A 429 7.32 36.21 -11.65
N GLN A 430 7.25 34.88 -11.60
CA GLN A 430 8.15 33.99 -12.34
C GLN A 430 7.51 32.62 -12.56
N PHE A 431 8.00 31.87 -13.55
CA PHE A 431 7.63 30.46 -13.72
C PHE A 431 8.08 29.61 -12.50
N PRO A 432 7.22 28.73 -11.95
CA PRO A 432 7.54 27.91 -10.78
C PRO A 432 8.37 26.67 -11.15
N MET A 433 9.49 26.86 -11.86
CA MET A 433 10.36 25.79 -12.34
C MET A 433 11.83 26.19 -12.30
N LYS A 434 12.73 25.21 -12.25
CA LYS A 434 14.19 25.42 -12.36
C LYS A 434 14.85 24.34 -13.21
N LEU A 435 16.09 24.58 -13.63
CA LEU A 435 16.93 23.58 -14.31
C LEU A 435 17.09 22.31 -13.46
N ALA A 436 17.12 21.16 -14.13
CA ALA A 436 17.05 19.85 -13.48
C ALA A 436 17.90 18.75 -14.13
N PHE A 437 19.02 19.09 -14.75
CA PHE A 437 20.06 18.10 -15.09
C PHE A 437 20.72 17.52 -13.83
N ALA A 438 20.69 18.29 -12.73
CA ALA A 438 21.11 17.90 -11.41
C ALA A 438 20.05 18.23 -10.36
N CYS A 439 19.99 17.42 -9.30
CA CYS A 439 19.14 17.59 -8.12
C CYS A 439 19.86 17.22 -6.82
N THR A 440 19.30 17.64 -5.69
CA THR A 440 19.83 17.23 -4.38
C THR A 440 19.29 15.86 -3.98
N ALA A 441 20.04 15.13 -3.15
CA ALA A 441 19.59 13.86 -2.58
C ALA A 441 18.20 13.95 -1.91
N HIS A 442 17.91 15.05 -1.19
CA HIS A 442 16.58 15.31 -0.59
C HIS A 442 15.43 15.37 -1.59
N LYS A 443 15.70 15.76 -2.84
CA LYS A 443 14.66 15.93 -3.87
C LYS A 443 14.34 14.64 -4.62
N VAL A 444 15.27 13.70 -4.63
CA VAL A 444 15.10 12.40 -5.29
C VAL A 444 14.55 11.32 -4.34
N GLN A 445 14.41 11.61 -3.04
CA GLN A 445 13.78 10.69 -2.09
C GLN A 445 12.35 10.33 -2.53
N GLY A 446 12.01 9.04 -2.44
CA GLY A 446 10.77 8.48 -2.97
C GLY A 446 10.75 8.24 -4.50
N MET A 447 11.74 8.73 -5.26
CA MET A 447 11.82 8.53 -6.72
C MET A 447 12.55 7.24 -7.10
N THR A 448 12.26 6.73 -8.29
CA THR A 448 12.94 5.56 -8.91
C THR A 448 13.41 5.95 -10.30
N MET A 449 14.63 5.56 -10.66
CA MET A 449 15.29 5.93 -11.92
C MET A 449 16.02 4.72 -12.52
N GLU A 450 16.13 4.68 -13.84
CA GLU A 450 16.89 3.63 -14.53
C GLU A 450 18.41 3.87 -14.43
N SER A 451 18.83 5.14 -14.55
CA SER A 451 20.23 5.55 -14.48
C SER A 451 20.38 6.86 -13.71
N ALA A 452 21.42 6.95 -12.87
CA ALA A 452 21.75 8.16 -12.12
C ALA A 452 23.25 8.27 -11.85
N VAL A 453 23.74 9.52 -11.77
CA VAL A 453 25.12 9.84 -11.38
C VAL A 453 25.11 10.41 -9.96
N VAL A 454 25.75 9.75 -9.02
CA VAL A 454 25.76 10.12 -7.59
C VAL A 454 27.14 10.63 -7.19
N SER A 455 27.22 11.88 -6.72
CA SER A 455 28.46 12.42 -6.14
C SER A 455 28.48 12.28 -4.62
N LEU A 456 29.54 11.65 -4.09
CA LEU A 456 29.72 11.47 -2.64
C LEU A 456 30.59 12.56 -1.97
N LYS A 457 31.14 13.50 -2.75
CA LYS A 457 32.13 14.50 -2.33
C LYS A 457 31.76 15.31 -1.09
N ARG A 458 30.54 15.87 -1.08
CA ARG A 458 30.08 16.80 -0.03
C ARG A 458 28.98 16.22 0.84
N VAL A 459 28.90 14.90 0.96
CA VAL A 459 27.92 14.27 1.85
C VAL A 459 28.18 14.70 3.30
N PHE A 460 27.11 15.17 3.97
CA PHE A 460 27.18 15.75 5.32
C PHE A 460 26.09 15.22 6.28
N GLU A 461 25.02 14.62 5.78
CA GLU A 461 23.91 14.06 6.58
C GLU A 461 23.95 12.52 6.59
N PRO A 462 23.64 11.87 7.73
CA PRO A 462 23.46 10.42 7.78
C PRO A 462 22.33 9.98 6.84
N GLY A 463 22.44 8.79 6.26
CA GLY A 463 21.44 8.24 5.34
C GLY A 463 21.41 8.88 3.95
N MET A 464 22.05 10.04 3.74
CA MET A 464 21.99 10.75 2.44
C MET A 464 22.64 9.97 1.29
N SER A 465 23.77 9.31 1.55
CA SER A 465 24.37 8.40 0.56
C SER A 465 23.45 7.22 0.24
N TYR A 466 22.84 6.61 1.25
CA TYR A 466 21.92 5.50 1.06
C TYR A 466 20.72 5.92 0.21
N VAL A 467 20.11 7.08 0.48
CA VAL A 467 19.01 7.62 -0.34
C VAL A 467 19.42 7.79 -1.79
N ALA A 468 20.60 8.39 -2.05
CA ALA A 468 21.08 8.64 -3.40
C ALA A 468 21.40 7.34 -4.17
N LEU A 469 22.09 6.39 -3.53
CA LEU A 469 22.47 5.12 -4.14
C LEU A 469 21.24 4.22 -4.39
N SER A 470 20.21 4.30 -3.56
CA SER A 470 19.02 3.47 -3.67
C SER A 470 18.00 3.96 -4.72
N ARG A 471 18.31 4.99 -5.51
CA ARG A 471 17.37 5.53 -6.53
C ARG A 471 17.37 4.71 -7.81
N THR A 472 18.48 4.02 -8.10
CA THR A 472 18.60 3.18 -9.29
C THR A 472 18.00 1.80 -9.05
N THR A 473 17.46 1.21 -10.10
CA THR A 473 16.87 -0.14 -10.06
C THR A 473 17.92 -1.25 -10.14
N SER A 474 19.10 -0.96 -10.68
CA SER A 474 20.21 -1.91 -10.85
C SER A 474 21.57 -1.25 -10.58
N LEU A 475 22.59 -2.08 -10.33
CA LEU A 475 23.97 -1.60 -10.20
C LEU A 475 24.51 -0.99 -11.50
N ARG A 476 24.10 -1.51 -12.66
CA ARG A 476 24.52 -1.02 -14.00
C ARG A 476 24.07 0.41 -14.27
N GLY A 477 22.91 0.79 -13.74
CA GLY A 477 22.40 2.16 -13.85
C GLY A 477 23.06 3.14 -12.86
N LEU A 478 23.83 2.64 -11.91
CA LEU A 478 24.47 3.46 -10.89
C LEU A 478 25.87 3.87 -11.33
N ASN A 479 26.09 5.19 -11.37
CA ASN A 479 27.38 5.79 -11.62
C ASN A 479 27.78 6.63 -10.40
N ILE A 480 28.98 6.43 -9.86
CA ILE A 480 29.45 7.09 -8.63
C ILE A 480 30.65 7.97 -8.96
N THR A 481 30.61 9.22 -8.52
CA THR A 481 31.75 10.15 -8.57
C THR A 481 32.23 10.49 -7.16
N ASP A 482 33.53 10.79 -7.04
CA ASP A 482 34.18 11.14 -5.76
C ASP A 482 33.93 10.11 -4.64
N PHE A 483 34.15 8.82 -4.93
CA PHE A 483 33.82 7.75 -3.98
C PHE A 483 34.58 7.86 -2.67
N GLU A 484 33.85 8.01 -1.56
CA GLU A 484 34.42 8.09 -0.22
C GLU A 484 33.67 7.19 0.77
N LYS A 485 34.28 6.06 1.16
CA LYS A 485 33.68 5.06 2.05
C LYS A 485 33.20 5.61 3.40
N LYS A 486 33.86 6.64 3.92
CA LYS A 486 33.54 7.27 5.22
C LYS A 486 32.24 8.09 5.16
N LYS A 487 31.78 8.45 3.96
CA LYS A 487 30.55 9.21 3.73
C LYS A 487 29.30 8.36 3.72
N ILE A 488 29.46 7.04 3.64
CA ILE A 488 28.35 6.09 3.72
C ILE A 488 28.20 5.66 5.18
N TYR A 489 27.24 6.29 5.86
CA TYR A 489 26.91 5.99 7.25
C TYR A 489 25.45 6.30 7.60
N ALA A 490 24.93 5.53 8.55
CA ALA A 490 23.69 5.74 9.26
C ALA A 490 23.95 6.45 10.60
N ASP A 491 22.89 7.00 11.17
CA ASP A 491 22.90 7.58 12.51
C ASP A 491 22.73 6.45 13.57
N PRO A 492 23.69 6.25 14.49
CA PRO A 492 23.58 5.21 15.51
C PRO A 492 22.41 5.43 16.48
N GLU A 493 21.96 6.68 16.70
CA GLU A 493 20.78 6.95 17.54
C GLU A 493 19.52 6.35 16.90
N ILE A 494 19.45 6.34 15.56
CA ILE A 494 18.33 5.72 14.82
C ILE A 494 18.39 4.21 14.96
N THR A 495 19.56 3.59 14.84
CA THR A 495 19.70 2.14 15.06
C THR A 495 19.21 1.75 16.44
N ALA A 496 19.70 2.43 17.49
CA ALA A 496 19.27 2.18 18.86
C ALA A 496 17.77 2.43 19.07
N ALA A 497 17.22 3.51 18.49
CA ALA A 497 15.79 3.81 18.58
C ALA A 497 14.93 2.73 17.91
N MET A 498 15.36 2.23 16.74
CA MET A 498 14.65 1.22 15.98
C MET A 498 14.67 -0.15 16.67
N GLU A 499 15.78 -0.50 17.33
CA GLU A 499 15.90 -1.73 18.13
C GLU A 499 15.05 -1.70 19.41
N ASN A 500 14.88 -0.52 20.01
CA ASN A 500 14.09 -0.33 21.22
C ASN A 500 12.58 -0.14 20.96
N MET A 501 12.16 0.00 19.71
CA MET A 501 10.76 0.22 19.37
C MET A 501 9.94 -1.08 19.52
N ASN A 502 8.78 -1.00 20.17
CA ASN A 502 7.90 -2.15 20.33
C ASN A 502 7.49 -2.70 18.96
N HIS A 503 7.68 -4.01 18.74
CA HIS A 503 7.26 -4.67 17.51
C HIS A 503 5.79 -5.07 17.58
N ALA A 504 5.06 -4.89 16.46
CA ALA A 504 3.71 -5.39 16.35
C ALA A 504 3.73 -6.92 16.25
N SER A 505 2.92 -7.58 17.08
CA SER A 505 2.66 -9.02 16.94
C SER A 505 1.39 -9.23 16.11
N PHE A 506 1.47 -10.14 15.14
CA PHE A 506 0.36 -10.52 14.27
C PHE A 506 -0.15 -11.94 14.55
N GLU A 507 0.13 -12.48 15.74
CA GLU A 507 -0.21 -13.85 16.15
C GLU A 507 -1.68 -14.22 15.85
N CYS A 508 -2.60 -13.27 16.05
CA CYS A 508 -4.03 -13.49 15.80
C CYS A 508 -4.45 -13.42 14.31
N ALA A 509 -3.64 -12.81 13.44
CA ALA A 509 -4.01 -12.60 12.04
C ALA A 509 -3.66 -13.79 11.14
N ARG A 510 -2.67 -14.60 11.54
CA ARG A 510 -2.12 -15.74 10.80
C ARG A 510 -1.85 -16.94 11.72
N PRO A 511 -2.90 -17.52 12.31
CA PRO A 511 -2.75 -18.52 13.36
C PRO A 511 -1.94 -19.73 12.89
N LEU A 512 -2.19 -20.28 11.69
CA LEU A 512 -1.49 -21.48 11.24
C LEU A 512 0.01 -21.23 11.02
N LEU A 513 0.34 -20.08 10.45
CA LEU A 513 1.71 -19.74 10.14
C LEU A 513 2.55 -19.56 11.42
N GLN A 514 1.95 -18.95 12.45
CA GLN A 514 2.59 -18.83 13.76
C GLN A 514 2.82 -20.20 14.40
N HIS A 515 1.83 -21.10 14.31
CA HIS A 515 1.97 -22.46 14.82
C HIS A 515 3.11 -23.24 14.16
N VAL A 516 3.24 -23.13 12.84
CA VAL A 516 4.34 -23.78 12.12
C VAL A 516 5.70 -23.23 12.57
N LYS A 517 5.84 -21.90 12.73
CA LYS A 517 7.09 -21.29 13.19
C LYS A 517 7.48 -21.70 14.61
N LEU A 518 6.50 -21.80 15.52
CA LEU A 518 6.75 -22.22 16.90
C LEU A 518 7.02 -23.72 17.04
N ALA A 519 6.53 -24.53 16.09
CA ALA A 519 6.70 -25.98 16.07
C ALA A 519 7.99 -26.45 15.35
N GLU A 520 8.87 -25.55 14.92
CA GLU A 520 10.21 -25.89 14.39
C GLU A 520 11.05 -26.59 15.48
N GLY A 521 10.85 -27.90 15.65
CA GLY A 521 11.53 -28.74 16.64
C GLY A 521 10.67 -29.84 17.28
N THR A 522 9.33 -29.85 17.09
CA THR A 522 8.41 -30.87 17.61
C THR A 522 7.70 -31.64 16.49
N ALA A 523 6.98 -32.72 16.84
CA ALA A 523 6.31 -33.61 15.89
C ALA A 523 5.48 -32.85 14.84
N GLN A 524 5.57 -33.25 13.57
CA GLN A 524 4.83 -32.61 12.47
C GLN A 524 3.32 -32.85 12.62
N ASN A 525 2.61 -31.88 13.19
CA ASN A 525 1.15 -31.91 13.24
C ASN A 525 0.55 -31.90 11.83
N PHE A 526 -0.42 -32.78 11.60
CA PHE A 526 -1.20 -32.86 10.37
C PHE A 526 -2.17 -31.67 10.26
N LYS A 527 -2.14 -30.99 9.11
CA LYS A 527 -2.90 -29.77 8.84
C LYS A 527 -4.05 -30.04 7.86
N LEU A 528 -5.29 -29.97 8.34
CA LEU A 528 -6.48 -30.01 7.48
C LEU A 528 -7.12 -28.62 7.39
N ILE A 529 -7.44 -28.20 6.18
CA ILE A 529 -8.16 -26.94 5.92
C ILE A 529 -9.38 -27.23 5.06
N HIS A 530 -10.52 -26.62 5.40
CA HIS A 530 -11.70 -26.57 4.55
C HIS A 530 -12.01 -25.13 4.12
N HIS A 531 -12.36 -24.94 2.86
CA HIS A 531 -12.70 -23.64 2.30
C HIS A 531 -13.81 -23.72 1.25
N ASN A 532 -14.92 -23.01 1.48
CA ASN A 532 -15.87 -22.71 0.41
C ASN A 532 -15.29 -21.62 -0.51
N ALA A 533 -14.90 -22.01 -1.73
CA ALA A 533 -14.20 -21.14 -2.68
C ALA A 533 -15.14 -20.26 -3.53
N GLN A 534 -16.44 -20.52 -3.53
CA GLN A 534 -17.44 -19.81 -4.35
C GLN A 534 -17.05 -19.70 -5.84
N GLY A 535 -16.57 -20.81 -6.41
CA GLY A 535 -16.09 -20.87 -7.78
C GLY A 535 -14.56 -20.90 -7.85
N LEU A 536 -14.01 -22.11 -7.88
CA LEU A 536 -12.57 -22.33 -8.01
C LEU A 536 -11.96 -21.67 -9.26
N PRO A 537 -12.60 -21.67 -10.45
CA PRO A 537 -12.01 -21.04 -11.63
C PRO A 537 -11.68 -19.56 -11.49
N SER A 538 -12.50 -18.83 -10.73
CA SER A 538 -12.30 -17.40 -10.48
C SER A 538 -11.19 -17.11 -9.47
N HIS A 539 -10.84 -18.10 -8.63
CA HIS A 539 -10.06 -17.91 -7.40
C HIS A 539 -8.85 -18.84 -7.25
N ILE A 540 -8.57 -19.70 -8.23
CA ILE A 540 -7.44 -20.65 -8.16
C ILE A 540 -6.09 -19.94 -7.95
N GLU A 541 -5.88 -18.80 -8.61
CA GLU A 541 -4.66 -18.00 -8.43
C GLU A 541 -4.59 -17.32 -7.06
N ASP A 542 -5.75 -16.96 -6.48
CA ASP A 542 -5.80 -16.46 -5.10
C ASP A 542 -5.43 -17.57 -4.10
N LEU A 543 -5.90 -18.80 -4.35
CA LEU A 543 -5.60 -19.98 -3.53
C LEU A 543 -4.10 -20.32 -3.57
N LYS A 544 -3.49 -20.33 -4.75
CA LYS A 544 -2.06 -20.59 -4.95
C LYS A 544 -1.15 -19.61 -4.22
N CYS A 545 -1.55 -18.33 -4.15
CA CYS A 545 -0.76 -17.29 -3.50
C CYS A 545 -1.05 -17.17 -1.98
N HIS A 546 -2.00 -17.93 -1.45
CA HIS A 546 -2.41 -17.79 -0.05
C HIS A 546 -1.47 -18.55 0.91
N HIS A 547 -0.62 -17.79 1.60
CA HIS A 547 0.42 -18.29 2.52
C HIS A 547 -0.04 -19.38 3.49
N GLU A 548 -1.21 -19.26 4.14
CA GLU A 548 -1.68 -20.30 5.09
C GLU A 548 -2.36 -21.50 4.42
N LEU A 549 -2.98 -21.32 3.24
CA LEU A 549 -3.67 -22.44 2.57
C LEU A 549 -2.66 -23.39 1.93
N ALA A 550 -1.52 -22.85 1.47
CA ALA A 550 -0.37 -23.62 0.99
C ALA A 550 0.27 -24.51 2.07
N LEU A 551 0.02 -24.25 3.36
CA LEU A 551 0.56 -25.08 4.45
C LEU A 551 -0.26 -26.37 4.67
N ALA A 552 -1.49 -26.44 4.14
CA ALA A 552 -2.40 -27.56 4.35
C ALA A 552 -1.81 -28.89 3.85
N ASP A 553 -1.87 -29.94 4.66
CA ASP A 553 -1.54 -31.29 4.20
C ASP A 553 -2.71 -31.87 3.39
N VAL A 554 -3.94 -31.56 3.84
CA VAL A 554 -5.18 -31.80 3.10
C VAL A 554 -6.02 -30.53 3.04
N LEU A 555 -6.40 -30.12 1.83
CA LEU A 555 -7.23 -28.95 1.56
C LEU A 555 -8.55 -29.37 0.90
N CYS A 556 -9.64 -29.27 1.65
CA CYS A 556 -11.00 -29.55 1.21
C CYS A 556 -11.64 -28.27 0.66
N ILE A 557 -12.07 -28.29 -0.60
CA ILE A 557 -12.74 -27.17 -1.26
C ILE A 557 -14.19 -27.53 -1.56
N THR A 558 -15.12 -26.69 -1.14
CA THR A 558 -16.54 -26.75 -1.53
C THR A 558 -16.90 -25.59 -2.46
N GLU A 559 -18.00 -25.75 -3.20
CA GLU A 559 -18.38 -24.82 -4.28
C GLU A 559 -17.27 -24.62 -5.31
N THR A 560 -16.74 -25.73 -5.81
CA THR A 560 -15.68 -25.71 -6.83
C THR A 560 -16.15 -25.15 -8.18
N HIS A 561 -17.43 -25.32 -8.52
CA HIS A 561 -18.07 -24.93 -9.79
C HIS A 561 -17.41 -25.56 -11.02
N LEU A 562 -16.77 -26.72 -10.83
CA LEU A 562 -16.18 -27.48 -11.92
C LEU A 562 -17.26 -28.27 -12.67
N SER A 563 -17.16 -28.29 -14.00
CA SER A 563 -18.07 -29.02 -14.87
C SER A 563 -17.37 -30.22 -15.52
N GLY A 564 -18.09 -31.34 -15.62
CA GLY A 564 -17.60 -32.56 -16.26
C GLY A 564 -16.69 -33.42 -15.39
N SER A 565 -16.21 -34.53 -15.97
CA SER A 565 -15.33 -35.51 -15.33
C SER A 565 -13.83 -35.19 -15.49
N PHE A 566 -13.47 -34.34 -16.46
CA PHE A 566 -12.10 -33.93 -16.73
C PHE A 566 -11.82 -32.58 -16.08
N VAL A 567 -10.90 -32.57 -15.12
CA VAL A 567 -10.43 -31.33 -14.48
C VAL A 567 -9.22 -30.81 -15.24
N SER A 568 -9.29 -29.56 -15.70
CA SER A 568 -8.17 -28.91 -16.38
C SER A 568 -6.90 -28.92 -15.51
N PRO A 569 -5.70 -29.14 -16.09
CA PRO A 569 -4.42 -29.02 -15.38
C PRO A 569 -4.24 -27.68 -14.65
N THR A 570 -4.89 -26.62 -15.13
CA THR A 570 -4.83 -25.27 -14.53
C THR A 570 -5.34 -25.21 -13.10
N PHE A 571 -6.23 -26.13 -12.70
CA PHE A 571 -6.80 -26.20 -11.35
C PHE A 571 -5.99 -27.08 -10.40
N HIS A 572 -4.92 -27.72 -10.87
CA HIS A 572 -4.04 -28.49 -10.00
C HIS A 572 -3.13 -27.55 -9.20
N LEU A 573 -2.91 -27.90 -7.94
CA LEU A 573 -1.93 -27.23 -7.08
C LEU A 573 -0.61 -28.00 -7.15
N GLU A 574 0.49 -27.26 -7.25
CA GLU A 574 1.83 -27.86 -7.31
C GLU A 574 2.11 -28.66 -6.04
N GLY A 575 2.52 -29.93 -6.20
CA GLY A 575 2.77 -30.82 -5.07
C GLY A 575 1.51 -31.39 -4.41
N TYR A 576 0.33 -31.31 -5.05
CA TYR A 576 -0.91 -31.94 -4.56
C TYR A 576 -1.54 -32.88 -5.60
N ASN A 577 -2.15 -33.95 -5.09
CA ASN A 577 -3.08 -34.82 -5.79
C ASN A 577 -4.50 -34.30 -5.56
N MET A 578 -5.29 -34.14 -6.63
CA MET A 578 -6.65 -33.62 -6.57
C MET A 578 -7.69 -34.73 -6.77
N PHE A 579 -8.67 -34.78 -5.87
CA PHE A 579 -9.83 -35.66 -5.96
C PHE A 579 -11.08 -34.80 -6.01
N ALA A 580 -11.84 -34.84 -7.11
CA ALA A 580 -12.97 -33.94 -7.33
C ALA A 580 -14.24 -34.69 -7.69
N ARG A 581 -15.38 -34.12 -7.28
CA ARG A 581 -16.71 -34.57 -7.67
C ARG A 581 -17.56 -33.35 -8.01
N SER A 582 -18.05 -33.31 -9.23
CA SER A 582 -18.94 -32.23 -9.68
C SER A 582 -20.37 -32.44 -9.20
N ARG A 583 -21.17 -31.38 -9.21
CA ARG A 583 -22.60 -31.44 -8.86
C ARG A 583 -23.38 -32.36 -9.79
N GLN A 584 -23.06 -32.37 -11.09
CA GLN A 584 -23.81 -33.15 -12.09
C GLN A 584 -23.80 -34.66 -11.79
N VAL A 585 -22.73 -35.17 -11.16
CA VAL A 585 -22.57 -36.60 -10.81
C VAL A 585 -22.97 -36.91 -9.35
N SER A 586 -23.46 -35.91 -8.62
CA SER A 586 -23.80 -36.01 -7.19
C SER A 586 -25.30 -36.17 -6.91
N TYR A 587 -26.15 -35.91 -7.92
CA TYR A 587 -27.60 -36.00 -7.81
C TYR A 587 -28.17 -36.91 -8.90
N THR A 588 -28.50 -38.15 -8.54
CA THR A 588 -29.07 -39.12 -9.49
C THR A 588 -30.59 -39.04 -9.54
N ASN A 589 -31.24 -38.79 -8.40
CA ASN A 589 -32.71 -38.76 -8.31
C ASN A 589 -33.29 -37.35 -8.47
N PHE A 590 -32.44 -36.32 -8.47
CA PHE A 590 -32.84 -34.90 -8.58
C PHE A 590 -32.14 -34.22 -9.76
N PRO A 591 -32.59 -34.44 -11.01
CA PRO A 591 -31.98 -33.84 -12.20
C PRO A 591 -32.00 -32.30 -12.16
N ASP A 592 -33.03 -31.68 -11.59
CA ASP A 592 -33.11 -30.23 -11.38
C ASP A 592 -32.01 -29.68 -10.47
N MET A 593 -31.47 -30.51 -9.57
CA MET A 593 -30.31 -30.14 -8.75
C MET A 593 -29.01 -30.38 -9.51
N ALA A 594 -28.92 -31.45 -10.30
CA ALA A 594 -27.75 -31.76 -11.11
C ALA A 594 -27.46 -30.67 -12.16
N THR A 595 -28.49 -30.01 -12.71
CA THR A 595 -28.36 -28.98 -13.76
C THR A 595 -28.15 -27.56 -13.24
N LYS A 596 -28.28 -27.32 -11.92
CA LYS A 596 -28.06 -25.98 -11.35
C LYS A 596 -26.58 -25.62 -11.35
N ASP A 597 -26.31 -24.38 -11.73
CA ASP A 597 -24.98 -23.79 -11.64
C ASP A 597 -24.46 -23.76 -10.20
N GLY A 598 -23.15 -23.96 -10.07
CA GLY A 598 -22.44 -23.97 -8.80
C GLY A 598 -22.28 -25.35 -8.15
N GLY A 599 -21.85 -25.39 -6.89
CA GLY A 599 -21.57 -26.62 -6.15
C GLY A 599 -20.30 -27.35 -6.60
N GLY A 600 -20.22 -28.64 -6.28
CA GLY A 600 -19.07 -29.50 -6.46
C GLY A 600 -18.08 -29.41 -5.29
N VAL A 601 -17.37 -30.51 -5.07
CA VAL A 601 -16.41 -30.68 -3.98
C VAL A 601 -15.08 -31.18 -4.54
N ALA A 602 -13.97 -30.68 -4.00
CA ALA A 602 -12.63 -31.19 -4.29
C ALA A 602 -11.82 -31.34 -3.01
N VAL A 603 -10.91 -32.31 -2.98
CA VAL A 603 -9.94 -32.53 -1.92
C VAL A 603 -8.56 -32.59 -2.54
N TYR A 604 -7.67 -31.72 -2.10
CA TYR A 604 -6.26 -31.73 -2.45
C TYR A 604 -5.46 -32.37 -1.31
N CYS A 605 -4.65 -33.38 -1.61
CA CYS A 605 -3.73 -34.00 -0.65
C CYS A 605 -2.30 -33.82 -1.15
N LYS A 606 -1.35 -33.44 -0.28
CA LYS A 606 0.05 -33.32 -0.70
C LYS A 606 0.55 -34.63 -1.31
N SER A 607 1.34 -34.56 -2.37
CA SER A 607 1.73 -35.71 -3.19
C SER A 607 2.53 -36.78 -2.43
N HIS A 608 3.18 -36.44 -1.32
CA HIS A 608 3.88 -37.39 -0.46
C HIS A 608 2.94 -38.18 0.48
N ILE A 609 1.68 -37.77 0.60
CA ILE A 609 0.65 -38.47 1.38
C ILE A 609 0.02 -39.55 0.51
N GLN A 610 0.05 -40.79 1.00
CA GLN A 610 -0.60 -41.91 0.34
C GLN A 610 -2.13 -41.79 0.53
N ALA A 611 -2.80 -41.25 -0.48
CA ALA A 611 -4.21 -40.91 -0.47
C ALA A 611 -4.98 -41.68 -1.55
N GLU A 612 -6.07 -42.35 -1.17
CA GLU A 612 -6.95 -43.09 -2.07
C GLU A 612 -8.39 -42.59 -1.95
N ALA A 613 -8.98 -42.14 -3.07
CA ALA A 613 -10.37 -41.70 -3.09
C ALA A 613 -11.36 -42.87 -3.11
N GLN A 614 -12.29 -42.87 -2.15
CA GLN A 614 -13.38 -43.83 -2.06
C GLN A 614 -14.55 -43.31 -2.88
N ARG A 615 -14.91 -44.00 -3.96
CA ARG A 615 -15.90 -43.53 -4.95
C ARG A 615 -17.29 -44.14 -4.79
N TYR A 616 -17.40 -45.27 -4.11
CA TYR A 616 -18.65 -46.02 -4.00
C TYR A 616 -19.02 -46.23 -2.54
N PHE A 617 -20.20 -45.71 -2.18
CA PHE A 617 -20.80 -45.88 -0.87
C PHE A 617 -22.21 -46.41 -1.08
N GLN A 618 -22.52 -47.55 -0.46
CA GLN A 618 -23.86 -48.13 -0.59
C GLN A 618 -24.89 -47.16 0.02
N ASN A 619 -26.00 -46.98 -0.68
CA ASN A 619 -27.13 -46.14 -0.25
C ASN A 619 -26.88 -44.63 -0.15
N VAL A 620 -25.76 -44.10 -0.66
CA VAL A 620 -25.52 -42.64 -0.75
C VAL A 620 -25.68 -42.19 -2.20
N THR A 621 -26.79 -41.52 -2.53
CA THR A 621 -27.17 -41.24 -3.93
C THR A 621 -27.24 -39.76 -4.27
N ASP A 622 -27.76 -38.92 -3.37
CA ASP A 622 -28.06 -37.50 -3.64
C ASP A 622 -27.30 -36.57 -2.68
N LEU A 623 -25.97 -36.65 -2.72
CA LEU A 623 -25.07 -35.92 -1.83
C LEU A 623 -23.79 -35.50 -2.57
N GLU A 624 -23.41 -34.23 -2.45
CA GLU A 624 -22.13 -33.72 -2.96
C GLU A 624 -21.02 -34.01 -1.96
N PHE A 625 -20.18 -35.01 -2.23
CA PHE A 625 -19.08 -35.37 -1.32
C PHE A 625 -17.89 -36.01 -2.03
N VAL A 626 -16.72 -35.93 -1.37
CA VAL A 626 -15.50 -36.67 -1.71
C VAL A 626 -14.95 -37.29 -0.42
N VAL A 627 -14.66 -38.58 -0.42
CA VAL A 627 -13.97 -39.26 0.69
C VAL A 627 -12.59 -39.72 0.24
N VAL A 628 -11.57 -39.40 1.02
CA VAL A 628 -10.17 -39.78 0.79
C VAL A 628 -9.65 -40.51 2.01
N LYS A 629 -9.12 -41.70 1.79
CA LYS A 629 -8.46 -42.54 2.79
C LYS A 629 -6.97 -42.26 2.76
N LEU A 630 -6.38 -41.93 3.90
CA LEU A 630 -4.95 -41.67 4.05
C LEU A 630 -4.29 -42.87 4.74
N GLU A 631 -3.21 -43.39 4.15
CA GLU A 631 -2.48 -44.58 4.66
C GLU A 631 -1.13 -44.22 5.31
N ALA A 632 -0.41 -43.22 4.76
CA ALA A 632 0.88 -42.76 5.26
C ALA A 632 1.13 -41.29 4.86
N PRO A 633 1.84 -40.49 5.66
CA PRO A 633 2.42 -40.81 6.98
C PRO A 633 1.38 -40.81 8.12
N VAL A 634 0.19 -40.28 7.87
CA VAL A 634 -0.91 -40.21 8.84
C VAL A 634 -2.05 -41.12 8.34
N ARG A 635 -2.55 -41.99 9.23
CA ARG A 635 -3.73 -42.81 8.95
C ARG A 635 -4.97 -42.06 9.38
N ALA A 636 -5.83 -41.70 8.43
CA ALA A 636 -7.09 -41.00 8.69
C ALA A 636 -8.06 -41.15 7.52
N VAL A 637 -9.34 -40.89 7.74
CA VAL A 637 -10.35 -40.79 6.67
C VAL A 637 -10.86 -39.36 6.61
N ILE A 638 -10.73 -38.71 5.47
CA ILE A 638 -11.17 -37.34 5.24
C ILE A 638 -12.40 -37.34 4.33
N ALA A 639 -13.49 -36.75 4.78
CA ALA A 639 -14.68 -36.53 3.97
C ALA A 639 -14.93 -35.03 3.81
N ALA A 640 -15.06 -34.56 2.57
CA ALA A 640 -15.52 -33.22 2.25
C ALA A 640 -16.97 -33.32 1.75
N VAL A 641 -17.89 -32.54 2.33
CA VAL A 641 -19.33 -32.59 2.03
C VAL A 641 -19.85 -31.18 1.76
N TYR A 642 -20.72 -31.04 0.77
CA TYR A 642 -21.43 -29.79 0.51
C TYR A 642 -22.94 -30.02 0.50
N ARG A 643 -23.67 -29.18 1.23
CA ARG A 643 -25.13 -29.12 1.17
C ARG A 643 -25.56 -27.81 0.51
N PRO A 644 -26.23 -27.84 -0.66
CA PRO A 644 -26.78 -26.62 -1.24
C PRO A 644 -27.85 -25.99 -0.33
N PRO A 645 -27.94 -24.66 -0.24
CA PRO A 645 -28.88 -23.98 0.66
C PRO A 645 -30.35 -24.29 0.33
N HIS A 646 -30.66 -24.49 -0.95
CA HIS A 646 -32.00 -24.82 -1.43
C HIS A 646 -32.36 -26.31 -1.31
N PHE A 647 -31.43 -27.17 -0.90
CA PHE A 647 -31.70 -28.60 -0.80
C PHE A 647 -32.39 -28.96 0.52
N CYS A 648 -33.50 -29.69 0.44
CA CYS A 648 -34.37 -29.98 1.57
C CYS A 648 -33.64 -30.83 2.63
N LEU A 649 -33.62 -30.35 3.88
CA LEU A 649 -32.96 -31.02 5.00
C LEU A 649 -33.48 -32.45 5.24
N LYS A 650 -34.79 -32.69 5.09
CA LYS A 650 -35.39 -34.03 5.25
C LYS A 650 -34.88 -35.06 4.24
N LYS A 651 -34.46 -34.62 3.05
CA LYS A 651 -33.90 -35.49 2.00
C LYS A 651 -32.39 -35.67 2.16
N PHE A 652 -31.73 -34.65 2.72
CA PHE A 652 -30.30 -34.64 2.97
C PHE A 652 -29.89 -35.57 4.13
N LEU A 653 -30.58 -35.50 5.27
CA LEU A 653 -30.19 -36.21 6.49
C LEU A 653 -30.04 -37.74 6.30
N PRO A 654 -30.94 -38.47 5.62
CA PRO A 654 -30.77 -39.92 5.44
C PRO A 654 -29.54 -40.30 4.59
N ASN A 655 -29.21 -39.47 3.58
CA ASN A 655 -28.01 -39.67 2.76
C ASN A 655 -26.74 -39.37 3.56
N LEU A 656 -26.76 -38.34 4.42
CA LEU A 656 -25.65 -38.04 5.33
C LEU A 656 -25.47 -39.15 6.37
N GLU A 657 -26.55 -39.65 6.97
CA GLU A 657 -26.50 -40.76 7.92
C GLU A 657 -25.90 -42.02 7.29
N SER A 658 -26.35 -42.38 6.07
CA SER A 658 -25.80 -43.52 5.33
C SER A 658 -24.31 -43.35 4.99
N LEU A 659 -23.86 -42.11 4.73
CA LEU A 659 -22.45 -41.81 4.55
C LEU A 659 -21.68 -42.02 5.86
N LEU A 660 -22.17 -41.48 6.98
CA LEU A 660 -21.52 -41.62 8.29
C LEU A 660 -21.42 -43.09 8.72
N ASP A 661 -22.49 -43.89 8.54
CA ASP A 661 -22.47 -45.32 8.81
C ASP A 661 -21.40 -46.05 8.00
N SER A 662 -21.24 -45.67 6.72
CA SER A 662 -20.21 -46.25 5.87
C SER A 662 -18.80 -45.81 6.25
N LEU A 663 -18.63 -44.57 6.73
CA LEU A 663 -17.36 -44.06 7.23
C LEU A 663 -16.94 -44.76 8.53
N ASP A 664 -17.88 -44.98 9.45
CA ASP A 664 -17.63 -45.67 10.72
C ASP A 664 -17.29 -47.15 10.53
N MET A 665 -17.78 -47.76 9.46
CA MET A 665 -17.39 -49.12 9.05
C MET A 665 -15.98 -49.21 8.46
N MET A 666 -15.33 -48.08 8.13
CA MET A 666 -13.94 -48.11 7.70
C MET A 666 -13.03 -48.33 8.91
N ASN A 667 -12.10 -49.30 8.81
CA ASN A 667 -11.09 -49.60 9.84
C ASN A 667 -9.95 -48.56 9.87
N HIS A 668 -10.26 -47.27 9.72
CA HIS A 668 -9.32 -46.16 9.70
C HIS A 668 -9.85 -45.01 10.55
N GLN A 669 -9.04 -44.54 11.49
CA GLN A 669 -9.36 -43.45 12.43
C GLN A 669 -8.15 -42.53 12.55
N PRO A 670 -8.33 -41.22 12.81
CA PRO A 670 -9.62 -40.54 13.00
C PRO A 670 -10.39 -40.34 11.68
N VAL A 671 -11.71 -40.21 11.79
CA VAL A 671 -12.58 -39.77 10.69
C VAL A 671 -12.83 -38.28 10.86
N ILE A 672 -12.53 -37.51 9.82
CA ILE A 672 -12.69 -36.06 9.79
C ILE A 672 -13.66 -35.71 8.66
N VAL A 673 -14.81 -35.13 9.01
CA VAL A 673 -15.81 -34.66 8.05
C VAL A 673 -15.84 -33.14 8.06
N SER A 674 -15.58 -32.53 6.91
CA SER A 674 -15.53 -31.08 6.73
C SER A 674 -16.46 -30.65 5.60
N GLY A 675 -17.03 -29.44 5.68
CA GLY A 675 -18.00 -29.04 4.68
C GLY A 675 -18.72 -27.74 4.96
N ASP A 676 -19.42 -27.23 3.94
CA ASP A 676 -20.45 -26.22 4.12
C ASP A 676 -21.83 -26.93 4.12
N PHE A 677 -22.44 -26.95 5.30
CA PHE A 677 -23.71 -27.62 5.55
C PHE A 677 -24.92 -26.69 5.39
N ASN A 678 -24.71 -25.39 5.17
CA ASN A 678 -25.76 -24.38 5.16
C ASN A 678 -26.71 -24.50 6.39
N GLU A 679 -26.15 -24.86 7.56
CA GLU A 679 -26.80 -24.87 8.87
C GLU A 679 -26.00 -23.97 9.81
N ASP A 680 -26.54 -22.79 10.12
CA ASP A 680 -25.86 -21.80 10.96
C ASP A 680 -25.89 -22.21 12.44
N LEU A 681 -24.76 -22.67 12.99
CA LEU A 681 -24.68 -23.11 14.38
C LEU A 681 -24.76 -21.96 15.41
N LEU A 682 -24.59 -20.70 14.99
CA LEU A 682 -24.70 -19.55 15.90
C LEU A 682 -26.16 -19.08 16.10
N CYS A 683 -27.05 -19.46 15.19
CA CYS A 683 -28.47 -19.12 15.28
C CYS A 683 -29.21 -19.97 16.34
N LYS A 684 -30.17 -19.39 17.05
CA LYS A 684 -31.01 -20.11 18.03
C LYS A 684 -32.02 -21.00 17.32
N GLY A 685 -31.94 -22.32 17.51
CA GLY A 685 -32.88 -23.29 16.93
C GLY A 685 -32.34 -24.72 16.98
N LYS A 686 -33.16 -25.70 16.59
CA LYS A 686 -32.71 -27.10 16.44
C LYS A 686 -31.66 -27.22 15.35
N LYS A 687 -30.64 -28.06 15.58
CA LYS A 687 -29.49 -28.26 14.68
C LYS A 687 -29.43 -29.72 14.28
N ALA A 688 -30.25 -30.10 13.31
CA ALA A 688 -30.46 -31.51 13.01
C ALA A 688 -29.19 -32.17 12.46
N ILE A 689 -28.34 -31.42 11.73
CA ILE A 689 -27.06 -31.95 11.23
C ILE A 689 -26.09 -32.12 12.40
N GLN A 690 -25.96 -31.11 13.27
CA GLN A 690 -25.13 -31.21 14.47
C GLN A 690 -25.56 -32.36 15.40
N GLU A 691 -26.87 -32.49 15.64
CA GLU A 691 -27.47 -33.55 16.47
C GLU A 691 -27.15 -34.95 15.88
N LEU A 692 -27.22 -35.11 14.55
CA LEU A 692 -26.86 -36.35 13.87
C LEU A 692 -25.38 -36.71 14.10
N PHE A 693 -24.45 -35.77 13.87
CA PHE A 693 -23.03 -36.00 14.13
C PHE A 693 -22.74 -36.35 15.59
N GLN A 694 -23.35 -35.64 16.53
CA GLN A 694 -23.21 -35.90 17.96
C GLN A 694 -23.73 -37.29 18.36
N SER A 695 -24.85 -37.74 17.77
CA SER A 695 -25.41 -39.07 18.02
C SER A 695 -24.46 -40.21 17.58
N LYS A 696 -23.58 -39.93 16.61
CA LYS A 696 -22.55 -40.85 16.10
C LYS A 696 -21.19 -40.65 16.78
N GLY A 697 -21.10 -39.80 17.81
CA GLY A 697 -19.87 -39.56 18.57
C GLY A 697 -18.89 -38.55 17.95
N TYR A 698 -19.29 -37.83 16.90
CA TYR A 698 -18.45 -36.78 16.31
C TYR A 698 -18.55 -35.48 17.11
N THR A 699 -17.42 -34.78 17.22
CA THR A 699 -17.36 -33.46 17.86
C THR A 699 -17.06 -32.39 16.82
N GLN A 700 -17.85 -31.32 16.83
CA GLN A 700 -17.61 -30.14 16.00
C GLN A 700 -16.53 -29.26 16.65
N LEU A 701 -15.54 -28.83 15.87
CA LEU A 701 -14.37 -28.09 16.39
C LEU A 701 -14.35 -26.57 16.12
N ILE A 702 -15.15 -26.04 15.19
CA ILE A 702 -15.14 -24.62 14.81
C ILE A 702 -16.23 -23.85 15.57
N THR A 703 -15.84 -22.93 16.43
CA THR A 703 -16.76 -22.18 17.29
C THR A 703 -17.00 -20.73 16.85
N ALA A 704 -16.12 -20.18 16.01
CA ALA A 704 -16.21 -18.82 15.50
C ALA A 704 -16.97 -18.77 14.17
N ALA A 705 -17.55 -17.60 13.85
CA ALA A 705 -18.25 -17.42 12.59
C ALA A 705 -17.34 -17.59 11.37
N THR A 706 -17.88 -18.15 10.29
CA THR A 706 -17.12 -18.49 9.07
C THR A 706 -17.52 -17.63 7.88
N THR A 707 -18.49 -16.73 8.02
CA THR A 707 -18.95 -15.86 6.92
C THR A 707 -18.89 -14.37 7.27
N GLU A 708 -18.96 -13.50 6.26
CA GLU A 708 -18.96 -12.04 6.48
C GLU A 708 -20.18 -11.54 7.29
N ASN A 709 -21.32 -12.24 7.20
CA ASN A 709 -22.52 -11.93 8.00
C ASN A 709 -22.56 -12.66 9.35
N ARG A 710 -21.43 -13.22 9.79
CA ARG A 710 -21.27 -13.90 11.08
C ARG A 710 -22.14 -15.14 11.28
N THR A 711 -22.36 -15.90 10.22
CA THR A 711 -22.92 -17.25 10.34
C THR A 711 -21.81 -18.29 10.43
N LEU A 712 -22.06 -19.39 11.13
CA LEU A 712 -21.17 -20.55 11.21
C LEU A 712 -21.72 -21.67 10.33
N LEU A 713 -21.35 -21.64 9.05
CA LEU A 713 -21.83 -22.58 8.02
C LEU A 713 -20.80 -23.66 7.67
N ASP A 714 -19.51 -23.30 7.78
CA ASP A 714 -18.39 -24.18 7.46
C ASP A 714 -17.97 -24.95 8.71
N HIS A 715 -18.18 -26.26 8.73
CA HIS A 715 -17.99 -27.10 9.92
C HIS A 715 -16.85 -28.09 9.71
N ILE A 716 -16.21 -28.49 10.81
CA ILE A 716 -15.31 -29.65 10.86
C ILE A 716 -15.72 -30.51 12.05
N TYR A 717 -16.08 -31.76 11.77
CA TYR A 717 -16.49 -32.79 12.72
C TYR A 717 -15.41 -33.89 12.79
N VAL A 718 -15.05 -34.33 13.99
CA VAL A 718 -14.01 -35.34 14.21
C VAL A 718 -14.49 -36.44 15.16
N SER A 719 -14.24 -37.71 14.82
CA SER A 719 -14.62 -38.87 15.64
C SER A 719 -13.77 -39.02 16.93
N GLN A 720 -12.50 -38.62 16.88
CA GLN A 720 -11.56 -38.69 18.02
C GLN A 720 -11.03 -37.29 18.38
N PRO A 721 -11.82 -36.44 19.06
CA PRO A 721 -11.47 -35.03 19.29
C PRO A 721 -10.19 -34.83 20.11
N HIS A 722 -9.77 -35.82 20.92
CA HIS A 722 -8.53 -35.77 21.69
C HIS A 722 -7.25 -35.75 20.83
N THR A 723 -7.35 -36.13 19.55
CA THR A 723 -6.24 -36.04 18.58
C THR A 723 -6.08 -34.62 18.03
N CYS A 724 -7.08 -33.76 18.20
CA CYS A 724 -7.04 -32.36 17.78
C CYS A 724 -6.28 -31.52 18.81
N VAL A 725 -5.20 -30.88 18.36
CA VAL A 725 -4.45 -29.90 19.16
C VAL A 725 -5.15 -28.55 19.13
N GLN A 726 -5.64 -28.16 17.95
CA GLN A 726 -6.18 -26.83 17.74
C GLN A 726 -7.10 -26.75 16.53
N SER A 727 -8.08 -25.87 16.60
CA SER A 727 -8.93 -25.47 15.49
C SER A 727 -8.99 -23.94 15.37
N GLY A 728 -9.37 -23.43 14.20
CA GLY A 728 -9.48 -21.99 14.00
C GLY A 728 -10.07 -21.58 12.65
N VAL A 729 -10.37 -20.29 12.54
CA VAL A 729 -10.86 -19.64 11.32
C VAL A 729 -9.74 -18.78 10.74
N LEU A 730 -9.44 -18.96 9.46
CA LEU A 730 -8.47 -18.21 8.68
C LEU A 730 -9.16 -17.07 7.93
N GLN A 731 -8.40 -16.23 7.24
CA GLN A 731 -8.95 -15.10 6.51
C GLN A 731 -8.58 -15.12 5.03
N THR A 732 -9.57 -14.92 4.16
CA THR A 732 -9.41 -14.69 2.72
C THR A 732 -10.03 -13.35 2.33
N TYR A 733 -9.53 -12.70 1.27
CA TYR A 733 -10.06 -11.44 0.75
C TYR A 733 -11.09 -11.61 -0.38
N TYR A 734 -11.18 -12.80 -0.97
CA TYR A 734 -11.91 -13.05 -2.22
C TYR A 734 -13.21 -13.83 -2.05
N SER A 735 -13.36 -14.59 -0.97
CA SER A 735 -14.56 -15.39 -0.68
C SER A 735 -15.35 -14.77 0.48
N TYR A 736 -16.67 -14.90 0.40
CA TYR A 736 -17.57 -14.58 1.51
C TYR A 736 -17.35 -15.52 2.71
N HIS A 737 -16.83 -16.72 2.45
CA HIS A 737 -16.48 -17.71 3.45
C HIS A 737 -15.01 -17.61 3.86
N SER A 738 -14.78 -17.67 5.15
CA SER A 738 -13.48 -17.71 5.79
C SER A 738 -13.07 -19.18 5.92
N PRO A 739 -11.88 -19.59 5.45
CA PRO A 739 -11.43 -20.97 5.59
C PRO A 739 -11.38 -21.39 7.06
N VAL A 740 -11.62 -22.67 7.31
CA VAL A 740 -11.54 -23.26 8.65
C VAL A 740 -10.44 -24.31 8.68
N CYS A 741 -9.72 -24.41 9.78
CA CYS A 741 -8.58 -25.31 9.90
C CYS A 741 -8.59 -26.09 11.21
N VAL A 742 -7.97 -27.27 11.16
CA VAL A 742 -7.73 -28.14 12.31
C VAL A 742 -6.31 -28.70 12.22
N LEU A 743 -5.63 -28.69 13.36
CA LEU A 743 -4.32 -29.31 13.59
C LEU A 743 -4.52 -30.59 14.40
N THR A 744 -4.11 -31.74 13.86
CA THR A 744 -4.15 -33.02 14.57
C THR A 744 -2.74 -33.56 14.80
N LEU A 745 -2.57 -34.30 15.91
CA LEU A 745 -1.34 -35.03 16.24
C LEU A 745 -1.10 -36.22 15.30
#